data_AF-A0AAD6G0Q0-F1
#
_entry.id   AF-A0AAD6G0Q0-F1
#
_cell.length_a   1.000
_cell.length_b   1.000
_cell.length_c   1.000
_cell.angle_alpha   90.00
_cell.angle_beta   90.00
_cell.angle_gamma   90.00
#
_symmetry.space_group_name_H-M   'P 1'
#
loop_
_entity.id
_entity.type
_entity.pdbx_description
1 polymer ?
#
loop_
_entity_poly.entity_id
_entity_poly.type
_entity_poly.pdbx_seq_one_letter_code
_entity_poly.pdbx_strand_id
1 'polypeptide(L)'
;MSTVATLFAGPGSAANVSGSVSENVGFRYVLDRTVQTLSTNGVPESRQISGLLFVPTLAAHDPCNDLAAPFVPRNVTRHEDVASFGYPTIGIAPWVSEDCTKSFLAASREVESDALVFFQPYKNDSEIPPPATNLCWDLNDGDQWKKDNQYPIYAIPGPAATTLMHELAWFSNGKKNRSRGETYPSFQKRDSSVRLFTMIANEPQTDSNPSLWSFVLIILGSIFGLTLIMYIIYRTVNRRRLLQAALAGQHDVEGVPMQATTPVQVPPEVVEQLPLYTYAGPRSSSVASIVKDEVESNVAEIDPSSQSPELPAEVAREDLSRDTPRVVGIRRPTPAVINPGSRGVVASANPYRLSHTQTNCAICFDPFMIGSTRVRELPCGHIFDHGCIDPWLLTRNSECPFCDNDKRPREADKVRSYAFLNLRNPHVKNTISLLTLQLFQMGALKYVEEIQKKKQSDVIRFLLRVRCWELRQLNAIHRASRPSRPDKARRLGYKAKQGYVVYRIRVRRGGRKRPAPKGATYGKPTNQGINQLKYQRALRATAEERVGRRCANLRVLNSYWINQDSTYKYFEVICVDPQHKAIRRDARINWICNPVHKHREARGLTATGKKSRGINKGHRYNNTKAGRRHTWKLHNTQSYWRYR
;
A
#
# COMPACT_ATOMS: atom_id res chain seq x y z
N MET A 1 -1.32 -15.95 54.28
CA MET A 1 -1.30 -15.40 52.89
C MET A 1 -0.26 -16.20 52.13
N SER A 2 -0.70 -17.02 51.19
CA SER A 2 0.16 -17.88 50.37
C SER A 2 0.84 -17.02 49.29
N THR A 3 2.09 -16.63 49.52
CA THR A 3 2.91 -15.99 48.49
C THR A 3 3.33 -17.05 47.47
N VAL A 4 2.57 -17.18 46.40
CA VAL A 4 2.83 -18.12 45.29
C VAL A 4 3.68 -17.40 44.26
N ALA A 5 4.98 -17.67 44.19
CA ALA A 5 5.78 -17.13 43.10
C ALA A 5 5.41 -17.85 41.80
N THR A 6 4.97 -17.12 40.76
CA THR A 6 4.47 -17.70 39.49
C THR A 6 5.42 -17.38 38.35
N LEU A 7 5.98 -18.41 37.72
CA LEU A 7 6.73 -18.32 36.46
C LEU A 7 5.78 -18.46 35.27
N PHE A 8 5.83 -17.52 34.33
CA PHE A 8 5.12 -17.63 33.04
C PHE A 8 6.15 -17.88 31.94
N ALA A 9 6.09 -19.04 31.30
CA ALA A 9 6.79 -19.32 30.05
C ALA A 9 5.76 -19.41 28.92
N GLY A 10 5.61 -18.34 28.14
CA GLY A 10 4.71 -18.31 26.96
C GLY A 10 4.59 -16.92 26.32
N PRO A 11 4.22 -16.80 25.03
CA PRO A 11 4.14 -15.53 24.28
C PRO A 11 2.91 -14.66 24.61
N GLY A 12 2.16 -15.04 25.64
CA GLY A 12 1.00 -14.31 26.12
C GLY A 12 1.44 -13.15 27.00
N SER A 13 1.26 -11.93 26.51
CA SER A 13 1.15 -10.76 27.38
C SER A 13 0.17 -11.14 28.49
N ALA A 14 0.56 -10.99 29.77
CA ALA A 14 -0.34 -11.17 30.90
C ALA A 14 -1.50 -10.16 30.78
N ALA A 15 -2.52 -10.54 30.01
CA ALA A 15 -3.73 -9.80 29.79
C ALA A 15 -4.80 -10.58 30.56
N ASN A 16 -5.01 -10.21 31.82
CA ASN A 16 -6.19 -10.39 32.70
C ASN A 16 -7.13 -11.61 32.54
N VAL A 17 -6.75 -12.69 31.85
CA VAL A 17 -7.66 -13.77 31.44
C VAL A 17 -7.06 -15.17 31.62
N SER A 18 -5.79 -15.30 32.02
CA SER A 18 -5.30 -16.55 32.62
C SER A 18 -5.55 -16.47 34.12
N GLY A 19 -6.37 -17.38 34.65
CA GLY A 19 -6.87 -17.42 36.03
C GLY A 19 -5.88 -16.89 37.06
N SER A 20 -6.21 -15.73 37.61
CA SER A 20 -5.36 -14.97 38.52
C SER A 20 -5.15 -15.74 39.82
N VAL A 21 -3.95 -16.30 39.99
CA VAL A 21 -3.35 -16.38 41.32
C VAL A 21 -3.24 -14.94 41.84
N SER A 22 -3.87 -14.69 42.98
CA SER A 22 -4.17 -13.36 43.55
C SER A 22 -3.01 -12.37 43.54
N GLU A 23 -3.31 -11.08 43.39
CA GLU A 23 -2.38 -9.92 43.33
C GLU A 23 -1.42 -9.72 44.53
N ASN A 24 -1.36 -10.66 45.50
CA ASN A 24 -0.47 -10.63 46.67
C ASN A 24 0.67 -11.67 46.55
N VAL A 25 1.44 -11.61 45.47
CA VAL A 25 2.59 -12.50 45.24
C VAL A 25 3.90 -11.78 45.57
N GLY A 26 4.74 -12.37 46.43
CA GLY A 26 6.01 -11.78 46.88
C GLY A 26 7.14 -11.77 45.84
N PHE A 27 7.09 -12.64 44.81
CA PHE A 27 8.07 -12.69 43.74
C PHE A 27 7.42 -13.14 42.42
N ARG A 28 7.59 -12.35 41.34
CA ARG A 28 7.06 -12.67 40.01
C ARG A 28 8.17 -12.54 38.98
N TYR A 29 8.46 -13.63 38.27
CA TYR A 29 9.45 -13.66 37.21
C TYR A 29 8.81 -14.22 35.93
N VAL A 30 8.95 -13.51 34.81
CA VAL A 30 8.25 -13.81 33.55
C VAL A 30 9.28 -13.97 32.45
N LEU A 31 9.25 -15.13 31.78
CA LEU A 31 10.09 -15.44 30.62
C LEU A 31 9.22 -15.39 29.36
N ASP A 32 9.18 -14.22 28.73
CA ASP A 32 8.41 -13.98 27.51
C ASP A 32 9.26 -14.31 26.27
N ARG A 33 8.84 -15.33 25.51
CA ARG A 33 9.49 -15.79 24.25
C ARG A 33 10.95 -16.22 24.37
N THR A 34 11.44 -16.54 25.55
CA THR A 34 12.82 -16.98 25.78
C THR A 34 12.94 -18.45 26.16
N VAL A 35 11.83 -19.20 26.15
CA VAL A 35 11.81 -20.64 26.45
C VAL A 35 11.76 -21.43 25.16
N GLN A 36 12.65 -22.40 25.03
CA GLN A 36 12.78 -23.27 23.86
C GLN A 36 12.34 -24.69 24.22
N THR A 37 11.47 -25.30 23.42
CA THR A 37 11.08 -26.70 23.61
C THR A 37 12.15 -27.62 23.00
N LEU A 38 12.66 -28.56 23.80
CA LEU A 38 13.63 -29.58 23.39
C LEU A 38 12.97 -30.94 23.10
N SER A 39 11.97 -31.32 23.91
CA SER A 39 11.15 -32.52 23.71
C SER A 39 9.67 -32.21 24.00
N THR A 40 8.79 -32.69 23.12
CA THR A 40 7.33 -32.54 23.22
C THR A 40 6.63 -33.78 23.79
N ASN A 41 7.40 -34.79 24.24
CA ASN A 41 6.82 -36.01 24.81
C ASN A 41 6.10 -35.68 26.12
N GLY A 42 4.94 -36.30 26.37
CA GLY A 42 4.21 -36.11 27.63
C GLY A 42 3.50 -34.76 27.82
N VAL A 43 3.37 -33.92 26.78
CA VAL A 43 2.63 -32.66 26.89
C VAL A 43 1.14 -32.95 27.10
N PRO A 44 0.49 -32.45 28.18
CA PRO A 44 -0.93 -32.68 28.43
C PRO A 44 -1.82 -31.99 27.39
N GLU A 45 -3.04 -32.50 27.17
CA GLU A 45 -4.01 -31.92 26.24
C GLU A 45 -4.40 -30.46 26.57
N SER A 46 -4.31 -30.10 27.86
CA SER A 46 -4.50 -28.71 28.34
C SER A 46 -3.44 -27.75 27.80
N ARG A 47 -2.33 -28.26 27.22
CA ARG A 47 -1.18 -27.52 26.65
C ARG A 47 -0.56 -26.51 27.62
N GLN A 48 -0.83 -26.69 28.92
CA GLN A 48 -0.36 -25.87 30.00
C GLN A 48 0.05 -26.79 31.14
N ILE A 49 1.31 -26.67 31.55
CA ILE A 49 1.90 -27.46 32.63
C ILE A 49 2.12 -26.52 33.80
N SER A 50 1.66 -26.90 34.98
CA SER A 50 1.83 -26.09 36.18
C SER A 50 2.19 -26.95 37.38
N GLY A 51 3.25 -26.60 38.09
CA GLY A 51 3.78 -27.40 39.20
C GLY A 51 4.83 -26.68 40.05
N LEU A 52 5.22 -27.30 41.16
CA LEU A 52 6.26 -26.80 42.07
C LEU A 52 7.65 -27.02 41.46
N LEU A 53 8.48 -25.97 41.46
CA LEU A 53 9.83 -26.03 40.91
C LEU A 53 10.81 -26.60 41.94
N PHE A 54 11.63 -27.55 41.52
CA PHE A 54 12.67 -28.17 42.35
C PHE A 54 13.89 -28.58 41.52
N VAL A 55 15.00 -28.90 42.17
CA VAL A 55 16.19 -29.46 41.52
C VAL A 55 16.28 -30.95 41.84
N PRO A 56 16.35 -31.85 40.83
CA PRO A 56 16.50 -33.29 41.04
C PRO A 56 17.75 -33.61 41.86
N THR A 57 17.62 -34.55 42.79
CA THR A 57 18.72 -35.00 43.65
C THR A 57 19.47 -36.13 42.93
N LEU A 58 20.78 -35.98 42.76
CA LEU A 58 21.64 -37.04 42.22
C LEU A 58 22.12 -37.98 43.35
N ALA A 59 22.57 -39.18 43.00
CA ALA A 59 23.15 -40.11 43.95
C ALA A 59 24.38 -39.50 44.65
N ALA A 60 24.59 -39.80 45.94
CA ALA A 60 25.62 -39.15 46.76
C ALA A 60 27.06 -39.30 46.20
N HIS A 61 27.32 -40.40 45.48
CA HIS A 61 28.62 -40.70 44.87
C HIS A 61 28.71 -40.34 43.37
N ASP A 62 27.71 -39.64 42.83
CA ASP A 62 27.73 -39.22 41.42
C ASP A 62 28.75 -38.08 41.22
N PRO A 63 29.74 -38.22 40.29
CA PRO A 63 30.72 -37.17 39.99
C PRO A 63 30.07 -35.84 39.56
N CYS A 64 28.82 -35.87 39.14
CA CYS A 64 28.09 -34.69 38.71
C CYS A 64 27.66 -33.74 39.83
N ASN A 65 27.65 -34.21 41.08
CA ASN A 65 27.45 -33.32 42.22
C ASN A 65 28.55 -32.26 42.33
N ASP A 66 29.80 -32.64 42.10
CA ASP A 66 30.95 -31.72 42.16
C ASP A 66 30.98 -30.79 40.94
N LEU A 67 30.66 -31.32 39.75
CA LEU A 67 30.63 -30.54 38.50
C LEU A 67 29.49 -29.51 38.46
N ALA A 68 28.32 -29.84 39.03
CA ALA A 68 27.17 -28.94 39.07
C ALA A 68 27.20 -27.97 40.27
N ALA A 69 28.08 -28.18 41.25
CA ALA A 69 28.17 -27.37 42.48
C ALA A 69 28.31 -25.85 42.26
N PRO A 70 28.99 -25.34 41.22
CA PRO A 70 29.05 -23.90 40.96
C PRO A 70 27.71 -23.28 40.55
N PHE A 71 26.80 -24.08 39.99
CA PHE A 71 25.53 -23.61 39.40
C PHE A 71 24.30 -23.99 40.22
N VAL A 72 24.42 -25.01 41.06
CA VAL A 72 23.37 -25.50 41.95
C VAL A 72 23.76 -25.19 43.40
N PRO A 73 23.08 -24.23 44.06
CA PRO A 73 23.35 -23.92 45.46
C PRO A 73 23.16 -25.13 46.38
N ARG A 74 23.97 -25.23 47.44
CA ARG A 74 23.89 -26.34 48.42
C ARG A 74 22.53 -26.44 49.11
N ASN A 75 21.89 -25.30 49.38
CA ASN A 75 20.61 -25.22 50.09
C ASN A 75 19.46 -24.96 49.11
N VAL A 76 19.30 -25.77 48.06
CA VAL A 76 18.25 -25.58 47.04
C VAL A 76 17.08 -26.54 47.27
N THR A 77 15.87 -26.14 46.90
CA THR A 77 14.67 -26.96 47.02
C THR A 77 14.83 -28.25 46.23
N ARG A 78 14.82 -29.39 46.93
CA ARG A 78 14.86 -30.74 46.35
C ARG A 78 13.46 -31.31 46.20
N HIS A 79 13.35 -32.50 45.59
CA HIS A 79 12.06 -33.16 45.44
C HIS A 79 11.39 -33.46 46.79
N GLU A 80 12.16 -33.94 47.76
CA GLU A 80 11.70 -34.20 49.14
C GLU A 80 11.05 -32.97 49.80
N ASP A 81 11.50 -31.76 49.44
CA ASP A 81 10.97 -30.49 49.96
C ASP A 81 9.63 -30.08 49.34
N VAL A 82 9.21 -30.71 48.23
CA VAL A 82 7.97 -30.39 47.48
C VAL A 82 7.01 -31.57 47.37
N ALA A 83 7.48 -32.81 47.49
CA ALA A 83 6.70 -34.03 47.37
C ALA A 83 5.51 -34.07 48.35
N SER A 84 5.71 -33.56 49.57
CA SER A 84 4.70 -33.53 50.63
C SER A 84 3.48 -32.65 50.31
N PHE A 85 3.55 -31.76 49.33
CA PHE A 85 2.46 -30.85 48.98
C PHE A 85 1.46 -31.43 47.98
N GLY A 86 1.77 -32.55 47.31
CA GLY A 86 0.86 -33.21 46.37
C GLY A 86 0.52 -32.42 45.11
N TYR A 87 1.34 -31.43 44.73
CA TYR A 87 1.23 -30.72 43.45
C TYR A 87 2.12 -31.39 42.38
N PRO A 88 1.81 -31.22 41.09
CA PRO A 88 2.72 -31.57 40.00
C PRO A 88 4.11 -30.94 40.23
N THR A 89 5.18 -31.59 39.79
CA THR A 89 6.55 -31.14 40.06
C THR A 89 7.31 -30.89 38.76
N ILE A 90 8.06 -29.78 38.72
CA ILE A 90 8.84 -29.37 37.54
C ILE A 90 10.31 -29.30 37.97
N GLY A 91 11.14 -30.11 37.33
CA GLY A 91 12.58 -30.12 37.57
C GLY A 91 13.28 -28.95 36.88
N ILE A 92 14.34 -28.42 37.49
CA ILE A 92 15.31 -27.53 36.83
C ILE A 92 16.74 -28.03 37.06
N ALA A 93 17.53 -28.14 35.99
CA ALA A 93 18.89 -28.67 36.06
C ALA A 93 19.85 -27.97 35.07
N PRO A 94 21.15 -27.89 35.38
CA PRO A 94 22.13 -27.33 34.46
C PRO A 94 22.54 -28.34 33.38
N TRP A 95 22.74 -27.86 32.16
CA TRP A 95 23.32 -28.63 31.04
C TRP A 95 24.84 -28.41 31.03
N VAL A 96 25.57 -29.18 31.84
CA VAL A 96 27.02 -29.00 32.07
C VAL A 96 27.86 -29.91 31.17
N SER A 97 27.60 -31.21 31.26
CA SER A 97 28.26 -32.26 30.48
C SER A 97 27.24 -33.33 30.10
N GLU A 98 27.60 -34.19 29.15
CA GLU A 98 26.71 -35.25 28.67
C GLU A 98 26.33 -36.22 29.80
N ASP A 99 27.33 -36.70 30.56
CA ASP A 99 27.11 -37.63 31.67
C ASP A 99 26.26 -37.02 32.77
N CYS A 100 26.48 -35.75 33.12
CA CYS A 100 25.67 -35.10 34.15
C CYS A 100 24.25 -34.82 33.72
N THR A 101 24.05 -34.49 32.46
CA THR A 101 22.72 -34.32 31.91
C THR A 101 21.96 -35.65 31.95
N LYS A 102 22.62 -36.77 31.62
CA LYS A 102 22.04 -38.12 31.74
C LYS A 102 21.68 -38.48 33.19
N SER A 103 22.53 -38.15 34.16
CA SER A 103 22.23 -38.34 35.60
C SER A 103 21.02 -37.52 36.05
N PHE A 104 20.92 -36.24 35.66
CA PHE A 104 19.76 -35.41 35.99
C PHE A 104 18.47 -35.89 35.34
N LEU A 105 18.53 -36.36 34.09
CA LEU A 105 17.40 -36.98 33.41
C LEU A 105 16.95 -38.27 34.12
N ALA A 106 17.90 -39.10 34.57
CA ALA A 106 17.61 -40.31 35.34
C ALA A 106 16.96 -39.98 36.69
N ALA A 107 17.51 -39.03 37.45
CA ALA A 107 16.94 -38.57 38.72
C ALA A 107 15.53 -37.99 38.54
N SER A 108 15.28 -37.24 37.47
CA SER A 108 13.93 -36.73 37.16
C SER A 108 12.93 -37.82 36.78
N ARG A 109 13.38 -38.94 36.19
CA ARG A 109 12.53 -40.10 35.89
C ARG A 109 12.16 -40.87 37.14
N GLU A 110 13.13 -41.11 38.03
CA GLU A 110 12.91 -41.81 39.30
C GLU A 110 11.85 -41.12 40.18
N VAL A 111 11.79 -39.80 40.04
CA VAL A 111 10.90 -38.91 40.78
C VAL A 111 9.58 -38.60 40.04
N GLU A 112 9.39 -39.13 38.82
CA GLU A 112 8.20 -38.90 37.99
C GLU A 112 7.87 -37.41 37.78
N SER A 113 8.85 -36.61 37.37
CA SER A 113 8.64 -35.17 37.13
C SER A 113 7.69 -34.90 35.96
N ASP A 114 6.76 -33.96 36.09
CA ASP A 114 5.79 -33.58 35.04
C ASP A 114 6.42 -32.75 33.90
N ALA A 115 7.54 -32.10 34.16
CA ALA A 115 8.36 -31.43 33.16
C ALA A 115 9.78 -31.20 33.69
N LEU A 116 10.73 -31.02 32.77
CA LEU A 116 12.12 -30.71 33.10
C LEU A 116 12.61 -29.50 32.31
N VAL A 117 13.30 -28.58 33.00
CA VAL A 117 13.85 -27.36 32.43
C VAL A 117 15.37 -27.36 32.54
N PHE A 118 16.04 -27.28 31.41
CA PHE A 118 17.49 -27.13 31.32
C PHE A 118 17.92 -25.70 31.09
N PHE A 119 19.15 -25.40 31.46
CA PHE A 119 19.82 -24.16 31.10
C PHE A 119 21.30 -24.41 30.87
N GLN A 120 21.90 -23.65 29.96
CA GLN A 120 23.34 -23.70 29.70
C GLN A 120 24.05 -22.69 30.61
N PRO A 121 24.81 -23.13 31.62
CA PRO A 121 25.37 -22.23 32.62
C PRO A 121 26.52 -21.35 32.09
N TYR A 122 27.25 -21.82 31.07
CA TYR A 122 28.37 -21.09 30.47
C TYR A 122 27.92 -20.00 29.49
N LYS A 123 26.65 -19.99 29.09
CA LYS A 123 26.10 -19.03 28.14
C LYS A 123 25.42 -17.89 28.90
N ASN A 124 26.11 -16.75 28.98
CA ASN A 124 25.65 -15.56 29.71
C ASN A 124 24.64 -14.69 28.93
N ASP A 125 24.15 -15.15 27.78
CA ASP A 125 23.21 -14.40 26.97
C ASP A 125 21.76 -14.58 27.45
N SER A 126 20.96 -13.53 27.36
CA SER A 126 19.50 -13.57 27.60
C SER A 126 18.70 -13.95 26.34
N GLU A 127 19.39 -14.42 25.29
CA GLU A 127 18.77 -14.84 24.03
C GLU A 127 18.04 -16.18 24.17
N ILE A 128 17.15 -16.47 23.22
CA ILE A 128 16.44 -17.76 23.16
C ILE A 128 17.49 -18.88 23.02
N PRO A 129 17.42 -19.94 23.83
CA PRO A 129 18.32 -21.08 23.67
C PRO A 129 18.22 -21.69 22.26
N PRO A 130 19.31 -22.29 21.73
CA PRO A 130 19.31 -22.87 20.39
C PRO A 130 18.20 -23.92 20.19
N PRO A 131 17.68 -24.11 18.96
CA PRO A 131 16.63 -25.09 18.70
C PRO A 131 17.07 -26.52 19.04
N ALA A 132 16.10 -27.41 19.26
CA ALA A 132 16.32 -28.82 19.64
C ALA A 132 17.18 -29.64 18.64
N THR A 133 17.31 -29.15 17.40
CA THR A 133 18.12 -29.76 16.33
C THR A 133 19.59 -29.32 16.37
N ASN A 134 19.96 -28.40 17.26
CA ASN A 134 21.34 -27.93 17.39
C ASN A 134 22.20 -28.97 18.12
N LEU A 135 23.42 -29.20 17.63
CA LEU A 135 24.40 -30.11 18.21
C LEU A 135 24.75 -29.81 19.68
N CYS A 136 24.48 -28.60 20.18
CA CYS A 136 24.71 -28.27 21.59
C CYS A 136 23.81 -29.04 22.59
N TRP A 137 22.74 -29.68 22.10
CA TRP A 137 21.84 -30.52 22.90
C TRP A 137 22.05 -32.01 22.66
N ASP A 138 23.09 -32.38 21.90
CA ASP A 138 23.41 -33.77 21.63
C ASP A 138 24.07 -34.41 22.86
N LEU A 139 23.66 -35.64 23.17
CA LEU A 139 24.18 -36.47 24.27
C LEU A 139 24.93 -37.71 23.75
N ASN A 140 25.23 -37.73 22.44
CA ASN A 140 25.88 -38.82 21.72
C ASN A 140 25.15 -40.17 21.88
N ASP A 141 23.85 -40.13 22.12
CA ASP A 141 22.98 -41.30 22.35
C ASP A 141 21.94 -41.49 21.23
N GLY A 142 22.02 -40.69 20.17
CA GLY A 142 21.09 -40.77 19.04
C GLY A 142 19.65 -40.36 19.41
N ASP A 143 19.51 -39.34 20.27
CA ASP A 143 18.21 -38.84 20.75
C ASP A 143 17.41 -39.87 21.57
N GLN A 144 18.07 -40.89 22.13
CA GLN A 144 17.43 -41.88 23.02
C GLN A 144 16.84 -41.22 24.26
N TRP A 145 17.54 -40.26 24.86
CA TRP A 145 17.02 -39.48 25.98
C TRP A 145 15.67 -38.81 25.68
N LYS A 146 15.38 -38.42 24.44
CA LYS A 146 14.06 -37.85 24.12
C LYS A 146 12.97 -38.90 24.27
N LYS A 147 13.22 -40.15 23.86
CA LYS A 147 12.26 -41.26 23.88
C LYS A 147 12.08 -41.85 25.28
N ASP A 148 13.15 -41.92 26.07
CA ASP A 148 13.13 -42.54 27.40
C ASP A 148 12.36 -41.70 28.44
N ASN A 149 12.22 -40.39 28.20
CA ASN A 149 11.51 -39.48 29.09
C ASN A 149 10.09 -39.23 28.58
N GLN A 150 9.09 -39.62 29.38
CA GLN A 150 7.66 -39.43 29.07
C GLN A 150 7.12 -38.06 29.49
N TYR A 151 8.01 -37.09 29.75
CA TYR A 151 7.65 -35.72 30.13
C TYR A 151 8.36 -34.71 29.21
N PRO A 152 7.80 -33.49 29.06
CA PRO A 152 8.35 -32.51 28.15
C PRO A 152 9.56 -31.82 28.75
N ILE A 153 10.50 -31.49 27.85
CA ILE A 153 11.79 -30.93 28.22
C ILE A 153 11.95 -29.58 27.55
N TYR A 154 12.29 -28.56 28.35
CA TYR A 154 12.43 -27.17 27.92
C TYR A 154 13.85 -26.67 28.21
N ALA A 155 14.25 -25.62 27.51
CA ALA A 155 15.47 -24.88 27.78
C ALA A 155 15.17 -23.41 28.06
N ILE A 156 15.86 -22.82 29.04
CA ILE A 156 15.80 -21.40 29.38
C ILE A 156 17.19 -20.75 29.32
N PRO A 157 17.29 -19.41 29.22
CA PRO A 157 18.57 -18.72 29.21
C PRO A 157 19.31 -18.89 30.55
N GLY A 158 20.65 -18.95 30.51
CA GLY A 158 21.50 -19.08 31.69
C GLY A 158 21.23 -18.03 32.78
N PRO A 159 21.20 -16.72 32.45
CA PRO A 159 20.90 -15.67 33.43
C PRO A 159 19.52 -15.85 34.11
N ALA A 160 18.53 -16.33 33.37
CA ALA A 160 17.21 -16.62 33.93
C ALA A 160 17.28 -17.75 34.97
N ALA A 161 17.97 -18.84 34.63
CA ALA A 161 18.15 -19.95 35.53
C ALA A 161 18.95 -19.58 36.79
N THR A 162 19.98 -18.74 36.70
CA THR A 162 20.71 -18.27 37.90
C THR A 162 19.80 -17.54 38.88
N THR A 163 18.86 -16.75 38.38
CA THR A 163 17.84 -16.07 39.20
C THR A 163 16.93 -17.10 39.87
N LEU A 164 16.46 -18.11 39.11
CA LEU A 164 15.60 -19.17 39.66
C LEU A 164 16.31 -20.01 40.72
N MET A 165 17.56 -20.37 40.49
CA MET A 165 18.37 -21.15 41.43
C MET A 165 18.58 -20.39 42.74
N HIS A 166 18.81 -19.07 42.69
CA HIS A 166 18.94 -18.25 43.88
C HIS A 166 17.63 -18.20 44.70
N GLU A 167 16.48 -18.06 44.02
CA GLU A 167 15.17 -18.05 44.68
C GLU A 167 14.81 -19.44 45.24
N LEU A 168 15.06 -20.51 44.49
CA LEU A 168 14.90 -21.87 45.01
C LEU A 168 15.77 -22.09 46.25
N ALA A 169 16.98 -21.54 46.28
CA ALA A 169 17.83 -21.64 47.45
C ALA A 169 17.34 -20.83 48.65
N TRP A 170 16.75 -19.66 48.38
CA TRP A 170 16.16 -18.82 49.40
C TRP A 170 14.98 -19.48 50.11
N PHE A 171 14.15 -20.22 49.36
CA PHE A 171 12.92 -20.85 49.87
C PHE A 171 13.06 -22.33 50.26
N SER A 172 14.19 -22.98 49.96
CA SER A 172 14.48 -24.40 50.29
C SER A 172 14.28 -24.73 51.77
N ASN A 173 14.71 -23.83 52.67
CA ASN A 173 14.70 -24.10 54.10
C ASN A 173 14.14 -22.91 54.88
N GLY A 174 13.12 -23.18 55.71
CA GLY A 174 12.47 -22.21 56.60
C GLY A 174 13.40 -21.67 57.68
N LYS A 175 14.45 -20.93 57.30
CA LYS A 175 15.31 -20.21 58.23
C LYS A 175 14.55 -19.02 58.79
N LYS A 176 13.99 -19.23 59.98
CA LYS A 176 13.83 -18.19 61.00
C LYS A 176 15.14 -17.40 61.10
N ASN A 177 15.02 -16.08 61.08
CA ASN A 177 16.07 -15.06 61.26
C ASN A 177 16.91 -14.68 60.03
N ARG A 178 16.44 -13.65 59.32
CA ARG A 178 17.31 -12.54 58.91
C ARG A 178 16.52 -11.24 58.85
N SER A 179 16.70 -10.43 59.87
CA SER A 179 16.32 -9.02 59.91
C SER A 179 17.28 -8.20 59.05
N ARG A 180 16.76 -7.50 58.06
CA ARG A 180 17.29 -6.20 57.65
C ARG A 180 16.09 -5.35 57.23
N GLY A 181 15.89 -4.28 58.00
CA GLY A 181 14.63 -3.57 58.10
C GLY A 181 14.18 -2.95 56.78
N GLU A 182 12.93 -3.22 56.44
CA GLU A 182 12.01 -2.26 55.84
C GLU A 182 10.60 -2.60 56.35
N THR A 183 9.95 -1.57 56.88
CA THR A 183 8.74 -1.63 57.70
C THR A 183 7.51 -2.03 56.87
N TYR A 184 6.89 -3.17 57.17
CA TYR A 184 5.53 -3.49 56.74
C TYR A 184 4.71 -4.06 57.92
N PRO A 185 3.41 -3.75 58.00
CA PRO A 185 2.63 -3.94 59.21
C PRO A 185 2.37 -5.41 59.49
N SER A 186 2.49 -5.73 60.78
CA SER A 186 2.19 -6.98 61.45
C SER A 186 0.90 -7.64 60.97
N PHE A 187 1.02 -8.85 60.39
CA PHE A 187 -0.06 -9.83 60.34
C PHE A 187 0.48 -11.25 60.59
N GLN A 188 0.23 -11.70 61.82
CA GLN A 188 -0.08 -13.05 62.27
C GLN A 188 0.66 -14.26 61.67
N LYS A 189 1.53 -14.81 62.51
CA LYS A 189 2.16 -16.13 62.49
C LYS A 189 1.17 -17.28 62.21
N ARG A 190 1.38 -18.01 61.10
CA ARG A 190 1.16 -19.47 60.94
C ARG A 190 2.18 -19.98 59.90
N ASP A 191 2.88 -21.06 60.23
CA ASP A 191 3.88 -21.71 59.37
C ASP A 191 3.29 -22.00 57.98
N SER A 192 3.80 -21.32 56.96
CA SER A 192 3.50 -21.61 55.56
C SER A 192 4.82 -21.60 54.78
N SER A 193 5.30 -22.78 54.46
CA SER A 193 6.49 -23.02 53.66
C SER A 193 6.25 -22.50 52.25
N VAL A 194 6.77 -21.30 51.96
CA VAL A 194 6.72 -20.69 50.63
C VAL A 194 7.53 -21.56 49.67
N ARG A 195 6.95 -21.87 48.51
CA ARG A 195 7.59 -22.65 47.42
C ARG A 195 7.31 -21.97 46.08
N LEU A 196 8.22 -22.18 45.13
CA LEU A 196 8.15 -21.59 43.80
C LEU A 196 7.22 -22.42 42.90
N PHE A 197 6.20 -21.78 42.33
CA PHE A 197 5.21 -22.41 41.45
C PHE A 197 5.45 -21.97 40.00
N THR A 198 5.54 -22.92 39.08
CA THR A 198 5.90 -22.66 37.68
C THR A 198 4.76 -23.01 36.76
N MET A 199 4.57 -22.20 35.72
CA MET A 199 3.55 -22.41 34.70
C MET A 199 4.18 -22.25 33.30
N ILE A 200 4.13 -23.30 32.50
CA ILE A 200 4.66 -23.35 31.14
C ILE A 200 3.48 -23.53 30.18
N ALA A 201 3.33 -22.61 29.23
CA ALA A 201 2.29 -22.65 28.21
C ALA A 201 2.92 -22.98 26.85
N ASN A 202 2.46 -24.05 26.21
CA ASN A 202 2.97 -24.49 24.92
C ASN A 202 2.19 -23.80 23.78
N GLU A 203 2.91 -23.13 22.87
CA GLU A 203 2.32 -22.53 21.66
C GLU A 203 1.96 -23.65 20.65
N PRO A 204 0.85 -23.55 19.90
CA PRO A 204 0.56 -24.52 18.84
C PRO A 204 1.70 -24.53 17.81
N GLN A 205 2.36 -25.68 17.64
CA GLN A 205 3.09 -25.96 16.41
C GLN A 205 2.07 -25.97 15.28
N THR A 206 1.96 -24.86 14.55
CA THR A 206 1.48 -24.93 13.18
C THR A 206 2.64 -25.52 12.39
N ASP A 207 2.55 -26.82 12.10
CA ASP A 207 3.30 -27.43 11.01
C ASP A 207 2.89 -26.69 9.73
N SER A 208 3.57 -25.59 9.47
CA SER A 208 3.35 -24.70 8.35
C SER A 208 4.11 -25.22 7.14
N ASN A 209 3.84 -26.48 6.81
CA ASN A 209 3.97 -26.98 5.45
C ASN A 209 2.55 -27.12 4.89
N PRO A 210 1.97 -26.08 4.27
CA PRO A 210 0.66 -26.20 3.66
C PRO A 210 0.72 -27.29 2.58
N SER A 211 -0.22 -28.24 2.63
CA SER A 211 -0.27 -29.40 1.73
C SER A 211 -0.18 -28.96 0.27
N LEU A 212 0.54 -29.72 -0.56
CA LEU A 212 0.78 -29.45 -1.99
C LEU A 212 -0.48 -28.98 -2.75
N TRP A 213 -1.64 -29.54 -2.39
CA TRP A 213 -2.93 -29.20 -2.97
C TRP A 213 -3.39 -27.76 -2.73
N SER A 214 -3.05 -27.18 -1.57
CA SER A 214 -3.35 -25.78 -1.29
C SER A 214 -2.57 -24.83 -2.21
N PHE A 215 -1.32 -25.15 -2.55
CA PHE A 215 -0.54 -24.41 -3.54
C PHE A 215 -1.15 -24.53 -4.94
N VAL A 216 -1.60 -25.73 -5.34
CA VAL A 216 -2.25 -25.95 -6.65
C VAL A 216 -3.53 -25.13 -6.77
N LEU A 217 -4.37 -25.09 -5.73
CA LEU A 217 -5.60 -24.30 -5.73
C LEU A 217 -5.34 -22.78 -5.76
N ILE A 218 -4.30 -22.30 -5.07
CA ILE A 218 -3.89 -20.90 -5.12
C ILE A 218 -3.38 -20.53 -6.52
N ILE A 219 -2.59 -21.40 -7.16
CA ILE A 219 -2.08 -21.18 -8.52
C ILE A 219 -3.24 -21.15 -9.52
N LEU A 220 -4.16 -22.11 -9.48
CA LEU A 220 -5.35 -22.13 -10.35
C LEU A 220 -6.25 -20.90 -10.12
N GLY A 221 -6.45 -20.50 -8.86
CA GLY A 221 -7.19 -19.29 -8.51
C GLY A 221 -6.52 -18.02 -9.02
N SER A 222 -5.18 -17.96 -8.99
CA SER A 222 -4.41 -16.83 -9.52
C SER A 222 -4.47 -16.75 -11.04
N ILE A 223 -4.42 -17.89 -11.73
CA ILE A 223 -4.55 -17.97 -13.20
C ILE A 223 -5.94 -17.51 -13.61
N PHE A 224 -7.01 -18.02 -12.97
CA PHE A 224 -8.38 -17.61 -13.27
C PHE A 224 -8.64 -16.13 -12.93
N GLY A 225 -8.03 -15.63 -11.85
CA GLY A 225 -8.09 -14.21 -11.51
C GLY A 225 -7.41 -13.32 -12.54
N LEU A 226 -6.22 -13.70 -13.02
CA LEU A 226 -5.47 -12.95 -14.02
C LEU A 226 -6.14 -12.98 -15.40
N THR A 227 -6.74 -14.11 -15.80
CA THR A 227 -7.51 -14.18 -17.06
C THR A 227 -8.78 -13.35 -16.98
N LEU A 228 -9.49 -13.34 -15.85
CA LEU A 228 -10.66 -12.48 -15.65
C LEU A 228 -10.29 -10.99 -15.64
N ILE A 229 -9.18 -10.63 -15.00
CA ILE A 229 -8.67 -9.25 -15.00
C ILE A 229 -8.25 -8.83 -16.42
N MET A 230 -7.55 -9.67 -17.16
CA MET A 230 -7.19 -9.42 -18.56
C MET A 230 -8.42 -9.28 -19.46
N TYR A 231 -9.47 -10.10 -19.25
CA TYR A 231 -10.73 -9.99 -19.97
C TYR A 231 -11.47 -8.67 -19.65
N ILE A 232 -11.48 -8.25 -18.40
CA ILE A 232 -12.07 -6.95 -17.99
C ILE A 232 -11.26 -5.79 -18.59
N ILE A 233 -9.93 -5.87 -18.60
CA ILE A 233 -9.08 -4.85 -19.23
C ILE A 233 -9.31 -4.82 -20.74
N TYR A 234 -9.35 -5.97 -21.41
CA TYR A 234 -9.67 -6.06 -22.84
C TYR A 234 -11.04 -5.43 -23.15
N ARG A 235 -12.08 -5.78 -22.39
CA ARG A 235 -13.44 -5.25 -22.58
C ARG A 235 -13.52 -3.75 -22.32
N THR A 236 -12.83 -3.25 -21.29
CA THR A 236 -12.81 -1.81 -20.97
C THR A 236 -11.99 -1.01 -21.97
N VAL A 237 -10.86 -1.53 -22.45
CA VAL A 237 -10.06 -0.92 -23.52
C VAL A 237 -10.82 -0.93 -24.83
N ASN A 238 -11.47 -2.04 -25.21
CA ASN A 238 -12.26 -2.11 -26.44
C ASN A 238 -13.45 -1.15 -26.40
N ARG A 239 -14.16 -1.07 -25.26
CA ARG A 239 -15.23 -0.09 -25.06
C ARG A 239 -14.72 1.36 -25.10
N ARG A 240 -13.53 1.61 -24.54
CA ARG A 240 -12.88 2.93 -24.61
C ARG A 240 -12.42 3.27 -26.02
N ARG A 241 -11.92 2.31 -26.81
CA ARG A 241 -11.55 2.51 -28.22
C ARG A 241 -12.78 2.85 -29.06
N LEU A 242 -13.90 2.16 -28.84
CA LEU A 242 -15.18 2.47 -29.50
C LEU A 242 -15.71 3.85 -29.09
N LEU A 243 -15.60 4.23 -27.81
CA LEU A 243 -15.98 5.57 -27.33
C LEU A 243 -15.01 6.67 -27.78
N GLN A 244 -13.72 6.38 -27.89
CA GLN A 244 -12.70 7.29 -28.40
C GLN A 244 -12.84 7.48 -29.91
N ALA A 245 -13.22 6.45 -30.68
CA ALA A 245 -13.57 6.59 -32.09
C ALA A 245 -14.84 7.45 -32.29
N ALA A 246 -15.82 7.34 -31.38
CA ALA A 246 -17.02 8.19 -31.38
C ALA A 246 -16.77 9.64 -30.93
N LEU A 247 -15.72 9.90 -30.15
CA LEU A 247 -15.34 11.23 -29.65
C LEU A 247 -14.20 11.89 -30.46
N ALA A 248 -13.39 11.12 -31.19
CA ALA A 248 -12.32 11.61 -32.06
C ALA A 248 -12.84 12.15 -33.40
N GLY A 249 -14.14 11.97 -33.69
CA GLY A 249 -14.83 12.71 -34.73
C GLY A 249 -15.25 14.10 -34.28
N GLN A 250 -14.34 14.91 -33.70
CA GLN A 250 -14.39 16.37 -33.75
C GLN A 250 -13.14 16.97 -33.07
N HIS A 251 -12.44 17.84 -33.79
CA HIS A 251 -11.40 18.79 -33.37
C HIS A 251 -9.97 18.29 -33.08
N ASP A 252 -9.12 18.48 -34.10
CA ASP A 252 -7.70 18.82 -33.96
C ASP A 252 -7.52 20.21 -33.30
N VAL A 253 -6.42 20.38 -32.55
CA VAL A 253 -5.47 21.53 -32.56
C VAL A 253 -4.49 21.38 -31.37
N GLU A 254 -3.23 21.12 -31.75
CA GLU A 254 -1.92 21.56 -31.22
C GLU A 254 -1.49 21.45 -29.74
N GLY A 255 -0.24 20.94 -29.61
CA GLY A 255 0.76 21.33 -28.61
C GLY A 255 1.10 20.22 -27.60
N VAL A 256 2.25 19.54 -27.64
CA VAL A 256 3.64 19.94 -27.29
C VAL A 256 4.37 18.61 -26.89
N PRO A 257 5.71 18.42 -26.80
CA PRO A 257 6.89 18.97 -27.48
C PRO A 257 7.76 17.91 -28.20
N MET A 258 8.73 18.42 -28.96
CA MET A 258 9.85 17.72 -29.60
C MET A 258 10.69 16.86 -28.62
N GLN A 259 10.96 15.62 -29.01
CA GLN A 259 12.21 14.91 -28.71
C GLN A 259 12.71 14.24 -29.99
N ALA A 260 13.91 14.65 -30.40
CA ALA A 260 14.59 14.19 -31.60
C ALA A 260 14.71 12.66 -31.62
N THR A 261 14.26 12.05 -32.72
CA THR A 261 14.47 10.64 -33.02
C THR A 261 15.19 10.53 -34.35
N THR A 262 16.28 9.77 -34.34
CA THR A 262 17.07 9.32 -35.48
C THR A 262 16.20 8.80 -36.63
N PRO A 263 16.51 9.10 -37.91
CA PRO A 263 15.67 8.66 -39.03
C PRO A 263 15.76 7.14 -39.20
N VAL A 264 14.61 6.48 -39.12
CA VAL A 264 14.46 5.03 -39.40
C VAL A 264 13.90 4.91 -40.82
N GLN A 265 14.67 4.26 -41.70
CA GLN A 265 14.45 4.17 -43.15
C GLN A 265 13.32 3.20 -43.54
N VAL A 266 12.70 3.42 -44.71
CA VAL A 266 11.70 2.51 -45.30
C VAL A 266 12.41 1.32 -45.97
N PRO A 267 12.03 0.06 -45.70
CA PRO A 267 12.61 -1.10 -46.37
C PRO A 267 12.41 -1.03 -47.90
N PRO A 268 13.43 -1.36 -48.71
CA PRO A 268 13.37 -1.23 -50.16
C PRO A 268 12.26 -2.06 -50.83
N GLU A 269 11.88 -3.19 -50.23
CA GLU A 269 10.80 -4.04 -50.77
C GLU A 269 9.44 -3.34 -50.83
N VAL A 270 9.20 -2.34 -49.97
CA VAL A 270 7.93 -1.59 -49.94
C VAL A 270 7.90 -0.50 -51.02
N VAL A 271 9.05 0.06 -51.38
CA VAL A 271 9.16 1.11 -52.41
C VAL A 271 9.00 0.50 -53.81
N GLU A 272 9.51 -0.71 -54.03
CA GLU A 272 9.37 -1.41 -55.31
C GLU A 272 7.93 -1.78 -55.66
N GLN A 273 7.07 -1.99 -54.65
CA GLN A 273 5.65 -2.31 -54.83
C GLN A 273 4.78 -1.11 -55.19
N LEU A 274 5.33 0.11 -55.19
CA LEU A 274 4.59 1.32 -55.56
C LEU A 274 4.38 1.40 -57.08
N PRO A 275 3.16 1.76 -57.54
CA PRO A 275 2.83 1.81 -58.95
C PRO A 275 3.71 2.82 -59.70
N LEU A 276 4.34 2.34 -60.76
CA LEU A 276 5.25 3.09 -61.64
C LEU A 276 4.68 3.06 -63.07
N TYR A 277 4.41 4.22 -63.65
CA TYR A 277 3.90 4.35 -65.00
C TYR A 277 4.50 5.56 -65.72
N THR A 278 4.37 5.59 -67.04
CA THR A 278 4.82 6.73 -67.85
C THR A 278 3.74 7.80 -67.85
N TYR A 279 4.11 9.04 -67.55
CA TYR A 279 3.17 10.15 -67.44
C TYR A 279 2.50 10.44 -68.79
N ALA A 280 1.16 10.46 -68.82
CA ALA A 280 0.37 10.59 -70.04
C ALA A 280 -0.26 11.99 -70.24
N GLY A 281 0.09 12.97 -69.39
CA GLY A 281 -0.47 14.33 -69.44
C GLY A 281 -1.87 14.47 -68.81
N PRO A 282 -2.30 15.70 -68.50
CA PRO A 282 -3.65 15.96 -68.02
C PRO A 282 -4.65 15.73 -69.17
N ARG A 283 -5.63 14.86 -68.94
CA ARG A 283 -6.74 14.66 -69.89
C ARG A 283 -7.60 15.92 -69.93
N SER A 284 -7.56 16.67 -71.04
CA SER A 284 -8.54 17.73 -71.30
C SER A 284 -9.92 17.09 -71.45
N SER A 285 -10.83 17.37 -70.52
CA SER A 285 -12.21 16.94 -70.56
C SER A 285 -12.94 17.60 -71.74
N SER A 286 -13.02 16.91 -72.88
CA SER A 286 -13.98 17.17 -73.95
C SER A 286 -15.28 16.39 -73.70
N VAL A 287 -16.38 17.04 -74.05
CA VAL A 287 -17.78 16.79 -73.75
C VAL A 287 -18.34 15.46 -74.31
N ALA A 288 -19.23 14.87 -73.50
CA ALA A 288 -20.37 13.99 -73.80
C ALA A 288 -20.20 12.61 -74.47
N SER A 289 -20.75 11.62 -73.78
CA SER A 289 -21.69 10.67 -74.40
C SER A 289 -22.89 10.50 -73.45
N ILE A 290 -23.95 11.28 -73.69
CA ILE A 290 -25.32 10.96 -73.26
C ILE A 290 -25.98 10.27 -74.46
N VAL A 291 -26.53 9.08 -74.24
CA VAL A 291 -27.59 8.53 -75.10
C VAL A 291 -28.91 9.14 -74.63
N LYS A 292 -29.61 9.71 -75.61
CA LYS A 292 -31.01 10.18 -75.71
C LYS A 292 -31.98 9.82 -74.57
N ASP A 293 -32.80 10.78 -74.15
CA ASP A 293 -34.17 10.88 -74.67
C ASP A 293 -34.79 12.27 -74.42
N GLU A 294 -35.73 12.58 -75.31
CA GLU A 294 -36.48 13.77 -75.71
C GLU A 294 -36.97 14.74 -74.61
N VAL A 295 -37.03 16.05 -74.94
CA VAL A 295 -38.26 16.90 -74.93
C VAL A 295 -37.94 18.27 -75.56
N GLU A 296 -38.91 18.76 -76.33
CA GLU A 296 -38.97 19.95 -77.19
C GLU A 296 -38.84 21.34 -76.54
N SER A 297 -38.37 22.28 -77.38
CA SER A 297 -38.89 23.64 -77.65
C SER A 297 -38.31 24.91 -76.97
N ASN A 298 -37.80 25.79 -77.86
CA ASN A 298 -37.77 27.28 -77.90
C ASN A 298 -36.88 28.05 -76.89
N VAL A 299 -35.76 28.73 -77.28
CA VAL A 299 -35.59 30.02 -78.03
C VAL A 299 -36.28 31.20 -77.28
N ALA A 300 -35.68 32.30 -76.83
CA ALA A 300 -34.57 33.16 -77.30
C ALA A 300 -33.96 34.05 -76.16
N GLU A 301 -32.64 34.26 -76.23
CA GLU A 301 -31.85 35.52 -76.29
C GLU A 301 -32.10 36.81 -75.43
N ILE A 302 -30.95 37.42 -75.05
CA ILE A 302 -30.59 38.86 -74.89
C ILE A 302 -30.48 39.48 -73.47
N ASP A 303 -29.20 39.63 -73.08
CA ASP A 303 -28.46 40.86 -72.67
C ASP A 303 -28.65 41.51 -71.27
N PRO A 304 -27.56 42.08 -70.67
CA PRO A 304 -27.43 42.42 -69.27
C PRO A 304 -27.44 43.94 -69.00
N SER A 305 -27.37 44.30 -67.72
CA SER A 305 -26.98 45.58 -67.09
C SER A 305 -27.97 45.86 -65.95
N SER A 306 -27.70 46.61 -64.89
CA SER A 306 -26.53 47.13 -64.19
C SER A 306 -27.08 47.83 -62.93
N GLN A 307 -26.20 48.33 -62.07
CA GLN A 307 -26.44 49.41 -61.08
C GLN A 307 -27.08 49.06 -59.74
N SER A 308 -26.22 49.16 -58.71
CA SER A 308 -26.51 49.71 -57.38
C SER A 308 -26.93 51.19 -57.49
N PRO A 309 -27.62 51.80 -56.50
CA PRO A 309 -26.89 52.38 -55.37
C PRO A 309 -27.65 52.45 -54.02
N GLU A 310 -26.91 52.97 -53.04
CA GLU A 310 -27.12 53.11 -51.59
C GLU A 310 -28.25 54.07 -51.12
N LEU A 311 -28.79 53.75 -49.93
CA LEU A 311 -29.12 54.55 -48.71
C LEU A 311 -29.46 56.06 -48.82
N PRO A 312 -30.38 56.63 -47.98
CA PRO A 312 -30.03 56.94 -46.56
C PRO A 312 -31.19 56.98 -45.52
N ALA A 313 -30.76 57.23 -44.27
CA ALA A 313 -31.44 57.36 -42.97
C ALA A 313 -32.68 58.31 -42.93
N GLU A 314 -33.59 58.30 -41.94
CA GLU A 314 -33.41 58.82 -40.58
C GLU A 314 -34.70 58.73 -39.70
N VAL A 315 -34.54 58.80 -38.36
CA VAL A 315 -35.42 59.44 -37.33
C VAL A 315 -36.66 58.70 -36.73
N ALA A 316 -36.45 58.21 -35.50
CA ALA A 316 -37.13 58.49 -34.21
C ALA A 316 -38.54 57.98 -33.81
N ARG A 317 -38.57 57.57 -32.51
CA ARG A 317 -39.60 57.64 -31.45
C ARG A 317 -40.40 56.38 -31.05
N GLU A 318 -40.62 56.35 -29.74
CA GLU A 318 -41.04 55.30 -28.80
C GLU A 318 -42.51 54.89 -28.92
N ASP A 319 -42.87 53.62 -28.65
CA ASP A 319 -43.63 53.25 -27.44
C ASP A 319 -43.93 51.74 -27.31
N LEU A 320 -44.19 51.33 -26.06
CA LEU A 320 -44.31 49.98 -25.52
C LEU A 320 -45.39 49.08 -26.14
N SER A 321 -45.11 47.76 -26.29
CA SER A 321 -45.59 46.71 -25.35
C SER A 321 -45.64 45.29 -25.93
N ARG A 322 -45.29 44.33 -25.06
CA ARG A 322 -45.83 42.96 -24.93
C ARG A 322 -45.31 41.83 -25.85
N ASP A 323 -45.12 40.68 -25.19
CA ASP A 323 -45.03 39.29 -25.68
C ASP A 323 -43.71 38.68 -26.19
N THR A 324 -43.18 37.83 -25.29
CA THR A 324 -42.51 36.53 -25.47
C THR A 324 -42.28 36.00 -26.91
N PRO A 325 -41.07 35.51 -27.23
CA PRO A 325 -40.85 34.79 -28.48
C PRO A 325 -41.36 33.33 -28.39
N ARG A 326 -42.28 33.03 -29.30
CA ARG A 326 -42.73 31.70 -29.68
C ARG A 326 -41.68 30.96 -30.50
N VAL A 327 -41.69 29.66 -30.28
CA VAL A 327 -40.91 28.58 -30.89
C VAL A 327 -41.38 28.26 -32.32
N VAL A 328 -40.44 28.16 -33.26
CA VAL A 328 -40.46 27.30 -34.48
C VAL A 328 -38.98 26.98 -34.76
N GLY A 329 -38.46 25.76 -34.86
CA GLY A 329 -39.05 24.46 -35.13
C GLY A 329 -38.31 23.79 -36.31
N ILE A 330 -36.99 23.64 -36.26
CA ILE A 330 -36.23 22.89 -37.29
C ILE A 330 -36.27 21.40 -36.93
N ARG A 331 -36.88 20.61 -37.81
CA ARG A 331 -37.06 19.16 -37.71
C ARG A 331 -35.72 18.43 -37.84
N ARG A 332 -35.51 17.41 -36.99
CA ARG A 332 -34.39 16.45 -37.12
C ARG A 332 -34.73 15.41 -38.21
N PRO A 333 -33.78 15.00 -39.07
CA PRO A 333 -33.96 13.83 -39.91
C PRO A 333 -33.90 12.54 -39.07
N THR A 334 -34.77 11.59 -39.41
CA THR A 334 -34.88 10.25 -38.81
C THR A 334 -33.72 9.34 -39.22
N PRO A 335 -33.29 8.39 -38.38
CA PRO A 335 -32.20 7.49 -38.72
C PRO A 335 -32.66 6.41 -39.71
N ALA A 336 -31.90 6.21 -40.78
CA ALA A 336 -32.08 5.13 -41.73
C ALA A 336 -31.70 3.78 -41.09
N VAL A 337 -32.59 2.80 -41.26
CA VAL A 337 -32.40 1.40 -40.87
C VAL A 337 -31.57 0.69 -41.94
N ILE A 338 -30.52 -0.03 -41.54
CA ILE A 338 -29.78 -0.94 -42.43
C ILE A 338 -29.94 -2.36 -41.90
N ASN A 339 -30.58 -3.23 -42.69
CA ASN A 339 -30.51 -4.68 -42.54
C ASN A 339 -29.29 -5.22 -43.31
N PRO A 340 -28.60 -6.27 -42.81
CA PRO A 340 -27.37 -6.76 -43.42
C PRO A 340 -27.67 -7.82 -44.49
N GLY A 341 -27.12 -7.65 -45.69
CA GLY A 341 -27.21 -8.67 -46.73
C GLY A 341 -26.32 -8.41 -47.94
N SER A 342 -25.48 -9.40 -48.24
CA SER A 342 -24.74 -9.64 -49.49
C SER A 342 -23.36 -8.96 -49.71
N ARG A 343 -22.43 -9.82 -50.12
CA ARG A 343 -21.02 -9.59 -50.45
C ARG A 343 -20.88 -9.10 -51.89
N GLY A 344 -19.97 -8.17 -52.12
CA GLY A 344 -19.46 -7.83 -53.45
C GLY A 344 -18.32 -6.81 -53.34
N VAL A 345 -17.10 -7.24 -53.62
CA VAL A 345 -15.91 -6.37 -53.67
C VAL A 345 -15.99 -5.55 -54.95
N VAL A 346 -16.13 -4.23 -54.85
CA VAL A 346 -15.76 -3.27 -55.89
C VAL A 346 -15.03 -2.11 -55.21
N ALA A 347 -13.82 -1.85 -55.68
CA ALA A 347 -12.98 -0.75 -55.23
C ALA A 347 -13.76 0.58 -55.35
N SER A 348 -13.91 1.28 -54.23
CA SER A 348 -14.54 2.60 -54.21
C SER A 348 -13.64 3.59 -54.96
N ALA A 349 -14.08 3.98 -56.14
CA ALA A 349 -13.57 5.12 -56.89
C ALA A 349 -13.87 6.40 -56.07
N ASN A 350 -12.84 6.94 -55.42
CA ASN A 350 -12.93 8.24 -54.76
C ASN A 350 -12.67 9.34 -55.81
N PRO A 351 -13.58 10.29 -56.04
CA PRO A 351 -13.54 11.22 -57.19
C PRO A 351 -12.52 12.37 -57.06
N TYR A 352 -11.45 12.18 -56.27
CA TYR A 352 -10.41 13.19 -56.03
C TYR A 352 -9.00 12.60 -56.19
N ARG A 353 -8.69 11.99 -57.33
CA ARG A 353 -7.29 11.68 -57.69
C ARG A 353 -6.62 12.92 -58.30
N LEU A 354 -5.84 13.64 -57.49
CA LEU A 354 -4.98 14.76 -57.91
C LEU A 354 -3.79 14.33 -58.79
N SER A 355 -3.56 13.02 -58.96
CA SER A 355 -2.40 12.50 -59.72
C SER A 355 -2.37 12.93 -61.19
N HIS A 356 -3.52 13.26 -61.79
CA HIS A 356 -3.59 13.62 -63.22
C HIS A 356 -3.48 15.13 -63.49
N THR A 357 -3.45 15.97 -62.45
CA THR A 357 -3.36 17.44 -62.60
C THR A 357 -1.97 17.99 -62.29
N GLN A 358 -1.07 17.16 -61.73
CA GLN A 358 0.32 17.56 -61.46
C GLN A 358 1.13 17.53 -62.76
N THR A 359 1.80 18.64 -63.09
CA THR A 359 2.61 18.80 -64.30
C THR A 359 4.11 18.84 -64.04
N ASN A 360 4.55 18.97 -62.78
CA ASN A 360 5.96 19.09 -62.40
C ASN A 360 6.28 18.26 -61.14
N CYS A 361 7.52 17.78 -61.04
CA CYS A 361 8.02 17.05 -59.88
C CYS A 361 8.40 18.00 -58.75
N ALA A 362 7.86 17.84 -57.54
CA ALA A 362 8.17 18.77 -56.44
C ALA A 362 9.54 18.54 -55.75
N ILE A 363 10.32 17.54 -56.19
CA ILE A 363 11.66 17.27 -55.65
C ILE A 363 12.75 17.93 -56.52
N CYS A 364 12.68 17.77 -57.83
CA CYS A 364 13.63 18.39 -58.78
C CYS A 364 13.08 19.66 -59.46
N PHE A 365 11.78 19.94 -59.34
CA PHE A 365 11.06 21.06 -59.98
C PHE A 365 10.93 20.98 -61.51
N ASP A 366 11.39 19.90 -62.13
CA ASP A 366 11.29 19.69 -63.58
C ASP A 366 9.86 19.32 -64.02
N PRO A 367 9.41 19.76 -65.21
CA PRO A 367 8.11 19.39 -65.76
C PRO A 367 8.09 17.93 -66.25
N PHE A 368 6.96 17.25 -66.07
CA PHE A 368 6.73 15.90 -66.58
C PHE A 368 6.45 15.95 -68.08
N MET A 369 7.22 15.20 -68.85
CA MET A 369 7.09 15.13 -70.30
C MET A 369 6.21 13.94 -70.70
N ILE A 370 5.14 14.22 -71.44
CA ILE A 370 4.15 13.23 -71.87
C ILE A 370 4.84 12.10 -72.64
N GLY A 371 4.61 10.86 -72.22
CA GLY A 371 5.12 9.65 -72.88
C GLY A 371 6.60 9.32 -72.62
N SER A 372 7.34 10.15 -71.88
CA SER A 372 8.78 9.93 -71.62
C SER A 372 9.17 9.91 -70.15
N THR A 373 8.57 10.74 -69.27
CA THR A 373 8.91 10.73 -67.84
C THR A 373 8.19 9.60 -67.11
N ARG A 374 8.96 8.76 -66.39
CA ARG A 374 8.45 7.67 -65.56
C ARG A 374 8.17 8.19 -64.14
N VAL A 375 6.91 8.15 -63.73
CA VAL A 375 6.45 8.68 -62.44
C VAL A 375 5.98 7.57 -61.50
N ARG A 376 6.28 7.71 -60.21
CA ARG A 376 5.69 6.87 -59.16
C ARG A 376 4.53 7.59 -58.49
N GLU A 377 3.41 6.89 -58.33
CA GLU A 377 2.25 7.38 -57.58
C GLU A 377 2.26 6.80 -56.16
N LEU A 378 2.33 7.68 -55.15
CA LEU A 378 2.24 7.27 -53.76
C LEU A 378 0.79 6.96 -53.37
N PRO A 379 0.53 6.19 -52.30
CA PRO A 379 -0.83 5.86 -51.86
C PRO A 379 -1.71 7.07 -51.47
N CYS A 380 -1.10 8.24 -51.28
CA CYS A 380 -1.82 9.51 -51.09
C CYS A 380 -2.24 10.19 -52.41
N GLY A 381 -1.91 9.62 -53.57
CA GLY A 381 -2.31 10.11 -54.89
C GLY A 381 -1.40 11.20 -55.50
N HIS A 382 -0.22 11.46 -54.93
CA HIS A 382 0.77 12.40 -55.50
C HIS A 382 1.80 11.65 -56.34
N ILE A 383 2.22 12.27 -57.45
CA ILE A 383 3.18 11.72 -58.42
C ILE A 383 4.52 12.46 -58.38
N PHE A 384 5.61 11.70 -58.55
CA PHE A 384 6.99 12.22 -58.59
C PHE A 384 7.82 11.41 -59.57
N ASP A 385 8.92 11.98 -60.07
CA ASP A 385 9.87 11.20 -60.87
C ASP A 385 10.44 10.04 -60.07
N HIS A 386 10.46 8.87 -60.70
CA HIS A 386 10.99 7.64 -60.11
C HIS A 386 12.40 7.83 -59.54
N GLY A 387 13.28 8.53 -60.26
CA GLY A 387 14.66 8.78 -59.83
C GLY A 387 14.80 9.73 -58.63
N CYS A 388 13.78 10.54 -58.34
CA CYS A 388 13.82 11.53 -57.27
C CYS A 388 13.16 11.03 -55.97
N ILE A 389 12.06 10.29 -56.08
CA ILE A 389 11.28 9.87 -54.91
C ILE A 389 11.84 8.61 -54.23
N ASP A 390 12.48 7.71 -54.98
CA ASP A 390 13.04 6.48 -54.40
C ASP A 390 14.21 6.77 -53.45
N PRO A 391 15.21 7.60 -53.80
CA PRO A 391 16.27 7.99 -52.86
C PRO A 391 15.73 8.78 -51.66
N TRP A 392 14.66 9.57 -51.87
CA TRP A 392 14.02 10.33 -50.80
C TRP A 392 13.44 9.41 -49.72
N LEU A 393 12.64 8.41 -50.14
CA LEU A 393 11.98 7.47 -49.22
C LEU A 393 12.93 6.45 -48.58
N LEU A 394 14.00 6.07 -49.29
CA LEU A 394 14.98 5.11 -48.79
C LEU A 394 16.02 5.75 -47.86
N THR A 395 16.43 6.98 -48.14
CA THR A 395 17.62 7.58 -47.48
C THR A 395 17.28 8.76 -46.58
N ARG A 396 16.26 9.56 -46.91
CA ARG A 396 16.09 10.91 -46.34
C ARG A 396 14.89 11.05 -45.41
N ASN A 397 13.70 10.66 -45.83
CA ASN A 397 12.48 10.71 -45.01
C ASN A 397 11.45 9.68 -45.49
N SER A 398 10.73 9.03 -44.56
CA SER A 398 9.68 8.05 -44.88
C SER A 398 8.33 8.67 -45.28
N GLU A 399 8.28 10.00 -45.40
CA GLU A 399 7.08 10.79 -45.64
C GLU A 399 7.03 11.32 -47.09
N CYS A 400 5.81 11.50 -47.60
CA CYS A 400 5.57 12.11 -48.90
C CYS A 400 5.99 13.60 -48.91
N PRO A 401 6.90 14.04 -49.80
CA PRO A 401 7.40 15.43 -49.81
C PRO A 401 6.33 16.52 -50.01
N PHE A 402 5.14 16.14 -50.51
CA PHE A 402 4.08 17.09 -50.82
C PHE A 402 3.00 17.18 -49.74
N CYS A 403 2.85 16.16 -48.88
CA CYS A 403 1.75 16.12 -47.91
C CYS A 403 2.07 15.43 -46.58
N ASP A 404 3.34 15.13 -46.33
CA ASP A 404 3.88 14.54 -45.09
C ASP A 404 3.22 13.24 -44.62
N ASN A 405 2.47 12.56 -45.49
CA ASN A 405 1.89 11.26 -45.17
C ASN A 405 2.99 10.18 -45.10
N ASP A 406 3.26 9.68 -43.90
CA ASP A 406 4.20 8.60 -43.60
C ASP A 406 3.82 7.29 -44.31
N LYS A 407 4.81 6.66 -44.95
CA LYS A 407 4.65 5.46 -45.80
C LYS A 407 5.18 4.17 -45.17
N ARG A 408 5.54 4.19 -43.88
CA ARG A 408 5.88 2.96 -43.16
C ARG A 408 4.67 2.00 -43.13
N PRO A 409 4.88 0.68 -43.34
CA PRO A 409 3.80 -0.29 -43.18
C PRO A 409 3.31 -0.29 -41.72
N ARG A 410 1.99 -0.17 -41.52
CA ARG A 410 1.37 -0.21 -40.19
C ARG A 410 1.66 -1.57 -39.55
N GLU A 411 2.04 -1.57 -38.28
CA GLU A 411 2.56 -2.70 -37.51
C GLU A 411 1.60 -3.93 -37.37
N ALA A 412 0.39 -3.82 -37.92
CA ALA A 412 -0.60 -4.90 -37.96
C ALA A 412 -0.28 -6.02 -38.97
N ASP A 413 0.56 -5.77 -40.00
CA ASP A 413 0.85 -6.76 -41.05
C ASP A 413 2.14 -7.57 -40.82
N LYS A 414 2.95 -7.23 -39.81
CA LYS A 414 4.20 -7.94 -39.47
C LYS A 414 3.99 -9.23 -38.64
N VAL A 415 2.77 -9.53 -38.20
CA VAL A 415 2.49 -10.69 -37.33
C VAL A 415 2.35 -12.00 -38.11
N ARG A 416 2.34 -11.98 -39.45
CA ARG A 416 2.14 -13.19 -40.28
C ARG A 416 3.40 -13.90 -40.77
N SER A 417 4.61 -13.35 -40.63
CA SER A 417 5.83 -13.96 -41.20
C SER A 417 6.91 -14.41 -40.20
N TYR A 418 6.80 -14.09 -38.91
CA TYR A 418 7.81 -14.47 -37.89
C TYR A 418 7.35 -15.58 -36.93
N ALA A 419 6.31 -16.33 -37.29
CA ALA A 419 5.81 -17.44 -36.49
C ALA A 419 6.10 -18.79 -37.15
N PHE A 420 7.31 -19.05 -37.66
CA PHE A 420 7.65 -20.41 -38.13
C PHE A 420 9.10 -20.86 -38.02
N LEU A 421 10.03 -20.08 -37.46
CA LEU A 421 11.40 -20.56 -37.23
C LEU A 421 11.92 -20.01 -35.91
N ASN A 422 11.69 -20.75 -34.82
CA ASN A 422 12.62 -20.89 -33.68
C ASN A 422 12.01 -21.78 -32.59
N LEU A 423 11.95 -23.08 -32.87
CA LEU A 423 11.82 -24.14 -31.86
C LEU A 423 12.91 -25.18 -32.14
N ARG A 424 14.18 -24.82 -31.91
CA ARG A 424 15.28 -25.78 -31.74
C ARG A 424 16.57 -25.07 -31.30
N ASN A 425 16.77 -24.94 -29.99
CA ASN A 425 18.05 -25.28 -29.34
C ASN A 425 17.99 -25.09 -27.81
N PRO A 426 18.40 -26.09 -27.01
CA PRO A 426 18.51 -25.97 -25.56
C PRO A 426 19.97 -25.67 -25.18
N HIS A 427 20.36 -24.40 -25.16
CA HIS A 427 21.63 -24.04 -24.50
C HIS A 427 21.70 -22.56 -24.08
N VAL A 428 20.99 -22.19 -23.02
CA VAL A 428 21.31 -20.95 -22.28
C VAL A 428 21.16 -21.19 -20.77
N LYS A 429 22.01 -22.06 -20.21
CA LYS A 429 22.44 -21.90 -18.82
C LYS A 429 23.43 -20.73 -18.82
N ASN A 430 22.95 -19.50 -18.63
CA ASN A 430 23.69 -18.32 -18.13
C ASN A 430 22.94 -16.98 -18.25
N THR A 431 21.63 -16.96 -18.49
CA THR A 431 20.79 -15.73 -18.44
C THR A 431 20.07 -15.50 -17.12
N ILE A 432 20.28 -16.36 -16.11
CA ILE A 432 19.67 -16.19 -14.77
C ILE A 432 20.48 -15.21 -13.89
N SER A 433 21.75 -14.97 -14.20
CA SER A 433 22.60 -14.04 -13.42
C SER A 433 22.41 -12.56 -13.77
N LEU A 434 21.91 -12.23 -14.96
CA LEU A 434 21.65 -10.83 -15.36
C LEU A 434 20.20 -10.40 -15.09
N LEU A 435 19.23 -11.32 -15.07
CA LEU A 435 17.84 -11.03 -14.69
C LEU A 435 17.62 -10.93 -13.17
N THR A 436 18.54 -11.44 -12.35
CA THR A 436 18.51 -11.29 -10.88
C THR A 436 19.10 -9.96 -10.39
N LEU A 437 19.86 -9.24 -11.22
CA LEU A 437 20.39 -7.90 -10.88
C LEU A 437 19.47 -6.74 -11.28
N GLN A 438 18.41 -6.98 -12.04
CA GLN A 438 17.40 -5.96 -12.39
C GLN A 438 16.21 -5.89 -11.41
N LEU A 439 16.18 -6.74 -10.37
CA LEU A 439 15.00 -6.92 -9.49
C LEU A 439 15.02 -6.19 -8.13
N PHE A 440 16.02 -5.36 -7.83
CA PHE A 440 16.08 -4.66 -6.52
C PHE A 440 16.43 -3.17 -6.57
N GLN A 441 16.15 -2.45 -7.67
CA GLN A 441 16.25 -0.99 -7.61
C GLN A 441 15.00 -0.40 -6.95
N MET A 442 14.90 -0.55 -5.62
CA MET A 442 13.89 0.15 -4.83
C MET A 442 14.08 1.67 -5.02
N GLY A 443 13.02 2.41 -5.33
CA GLY A 443 13.11 3.86 -5.46
C GLY A 443 13.53 4.54 -4.14
N ALA A 444 14.30 5.62 -4.20
CA ALA A 444 14.84 6.34 -3.03
C ALA A 444 13.80 6.63 -1.91
N LEU A 445 12.56 6.99 -2.30
CA LEU A 445 11.48 7.26 -1.34
C LEU A 445 11.05 6.04 -0.52
N LYS A 446 11.24 4.83 -1.07
CA LYS A 446 10.94 3.59 -0.37
C LYS A 446 11.93 3.35 0.78
N TYR A 447 13.23 3.60 0.56
CA TYR A 447 14.23 3.57 1.64
C TYR A 447 13.91 4.59 2.75
N VAL A 448 13.55 5.82 2.36
CA VAL A 448 13.14 6.86 3.34
C VAL A 448 11.93 6.40 4.16
N GLU A 449 10.96 5.74 3.52
CA GLU A 449 9.83 5.15 4.25
C GLU A 449 10.27 4.07 5.24
N GLU A 450 11.09 3.12 4.83
CA GLU A 450 11.52 2.01 5.69
C GLU A 450 12.34 2.51 6.90
N ILE A 451 13.25 3.46 6.68
CA ILE A 451 13.99 4.13 7.76
C ILE A 451 13.02 4.81 8.74
N GLN A 452 11.99 5.50 8.23
CA GLN A 452 10.97 6.15 9.05
C GLN A 452 10.06 5.18 9.80
N LYS A 453 10.02 3.88 9.46
CA LYS A 453 9.33 2.88 10.29
C LYS A 453 10.14 2.54 11.53
N LYS A 454 11.47 2.46 11.41
CA LYS A 454 12.41 2.17 12.51
C LYS A 454 12.75 3.42 13.36
N LYS A 455 11.73 4.09 13.93
CA LYS A 455 11.92 5.36 14.66
C LYS A 455 12.74 5.27 15.95
N GLN A 456 12.87 4.07 16.52
CA GLN A 456 13.66 3.82 17.73
C GLN A 456 15.14 3.57 17.44
N SER A 457 15.53 3.42 16.16
CA SER A 457 16.95 3.34 15.78
C SER A 457 17.70 4.60 16.20
N ASP A 458 18.97 4.45 16.58
CA ASP A 458 19.76 5.58 17.08
C ASP A 458 19.90 6.71 16.07
N VAL A 459 20.04 6.40 14.78
CA VAL A 459 20.10 7.39 13.69
C VAL A 459 18.84 8.27 13.68
N ILE A 460 17.65 7.68 13.69
CA ILE A 460 16.40 8.44 13.64
C ILE A 460 16.10 9.12 14.97
N ARG A 461 16.44 8.49 16.09
CA ARG A 461 16.28 9.09 17.42
C ARG A 461 17.15 10.33 17.58
N PHE A 462 18.40 10.27 17.13
CA PHE A 462 19.33 11.42 17.09
C PHE A 462 18.78 12.53 16.19
N LEU A 463 18.40 12.21 14.95
CA LEU A 463 17.83 13.17 14.00
C LEU A 463 16.56 13.84 14.55
N LEU A 464 15.67 13.07 15.17
CA LEU A 464 14.45 13.60 15.78
C LEU A 464 14.77 14.47 17.00
N ARG A 465 15.80 14.15 17.79
CA ARG A 465 16.22 14.98 18.93
C ARG A 465 16.68 16.37 18.46
N VAL A 466 17.55 16.43 17.45
CA VAL A 466 18.03 17.70 16.87
C VAL A 466 16.88 18.51 16.27
N ARG A 467 16.02 17.88 15.44
CA ARG A 467 14.84 18.55 14.88
C ARG A 467 13.87 19.03 15.95
N CYS A 468 13.72 18.30 17.05
CA CYS A 468 12.83 18.70 18.12
C CYS A 468 13.34 19.95 18.84
N TRP A 469 14.66 20.06 19.01
CA TRP A 469 15.29 21.27 19.52
C TRP A 469 15.01 22.47 18.61
N GLU A 470 15.23 22.34 17.29
CA GLU A 470 14.94 23.41 16.31
C GLU A 470 13.46 23.84 16.37
N LEU A 471 12.54 22.87 16.35
CA LEU A 471 11.09 23.13 16.38
C LEU A 471 10.59 23.78 17.68
N ARG A 472 11.34 23.68 18.78
CA ARG A 472 11.02 24.36 20.04
C ARG A 472 11.31 25.86 19.98
N GLN A 473 12.40 26.23 19.31
CA GLN A 473 12.82 27.63 19.15
C GLN A 473 11.90 28.39 18.18
N LEU A 474 11.32 27.70 17.20
CA LEU A 474 10.44 28.31 16.21
C LEU A 474 9.05 28.63 16.77
N ASN A 475 8.37 29.56 16.10
CA ASN A 475 7.00 29.95 16.41
C ASN A 475 6.02 28.76 16.33
N ALA A 476 4.95 28.84 17.14
CA ALA A 476 3.99 27.76 17.28
C ALA A 476 3.32 27.33 15.96
N ILE A 477 3.12 28.28 15.04
CA ILE A 477 2.72 28.05 13.66
C ILE A 477 3.69 28.84 12.78
N HIS A 478 4.41 28.16 11.90
CA HIS A 478 5.31 28.80 10.94
C HIS A 478 5.29 28.07 9.60
N ARG A 479 5.60 28.79 8.52
CA ARG A 479 5.67 28.23 7.17
C ARG A 479 6.98 27.46 7.02
N ALA A 480 6.91 26.25 6.47
CA ALA A 480 8.08 25.49 6.06
C ALA A 480 8.33 25.71 4.56
N SER A 481 9.60 25.91 4.18
CA SER A 481 10.00 26.06 2.77
C SER A 481 9.80 24.75 2.00
N ARG A 482 10.12 23.62 2.64
CA ARG A 482 10.03 22.27 2.07
C ARG A 482 9.47 21.29 3.12
N PRO A 483 8.79 20.21 2.70
CA PRO A 483 8.33 19.18 3.64
C PRO A 483 9.53 18.46 4.26
N SER A 484 9.53 18.27 5.58
CA SER A 484 10.60 17.53 6.28
C SER A 484 10.61 16.04 5.94
N ARG A 485 9.47 15.54 5.44
CA ARG A 485 9.24 14.14 5.04
C ARG A 485 8.63 14.07 3.65
N PRO A 486 9.46 14.12 2.58
CA PRO A 486 8.96 14.11 1.21
C PRO A 486 8.24 12.80 0.85
N ASP A 487 8.66 11.66 1.41
CA ASP A 487 8.01 10.34 1.30
C ASP A 487 6.53 10.42 1.72
N LYS A 488 6.29 10.98 2.90
CA LYS A 488 4.97 11.00 3.51
C LYS A 488 4.10 12.09 2.90
N ALA A 489 4.68 13.25 2.61
CA ALA A 489 3.98 14.35 1.97
C ALA A 489 3.43 13.93 0.60
N ARG A 490 4.26 13.30 -0.24
CA ARG A 490 3.84 12.82 -1.59
C ARG A 490 2.68 11.84 -1.51
N ARG A 491 2.74 10.88 -0.58
CA ARG A 491 1.63 9.91 -0.35
C ARG A 491 0.31 10.58 0.02
N LEU A 492 0.37 11.73 0.68
CA LEU A 492 -0.81 12.48 1.11
C LEU A 492 -1.27 13.50 0.06
N GLY A 493 -0.64 13.54 -1.11
CA GLY A 493 -1.04 14.36 -2.25
C GLY A 493 -0.25 15.66 -2.42
N TYR A 494 0.84 15.87 -1.68
CA TYR A 494 1.76 16.98 -1.93
C TYR A 494 2.49 16.78 -3.27
N LYS A 495 2.57 17.85 -4.05
CA LYS A 495 3.44 17.95 -5.24
C LYS A 495 4.33 19.18 -5.11
N ALA A 496 5.58 19.05 -5.53
CA ALA A 496 6.52 20.16 -5.56
C ALA A 496 6.24 21.06 -6.79
N LYS A 497 5.19 21.86 -6.71
CA LYS A 497 4.83 22.90 -7.69
C LYS A 497 4.20 24.10 -7.00
N GLN A 498 4.14 25.22 -7.69
CA GLN A 498 3.53 26.44 -7.16
C GLN A 498 2.06 26.22 -6.76
N GLY A 499 1.65 26.85 -5.65
CA GLY A 499 0.33 26.71 -5.05
C GLY A 499 0.23 25.65 -3.94
N TYR A 500 1.22 24.77 -3.77
CA TYR A 500 1.34 23.93 -2.57
C TYR A 500 2.19 24.62 -1.50
N VAL A 501 1.71 24.62 -0.26
CA VAL A 501 2.42 25.20 0.89
C VAL A 501 2.39 24.23 2.06
N VAL A 502 3.46 24.19 2.85
CA VAL A 502 3.54 23.37 4.06
C VAL A 502 3.68 24.29 5.27
N TYR A 503 2.87 24.05 6.29
CA TYR A 503 2.96 24.73 7.59
C TYR A 503 3.32 23.73 8.68
N ARG A 504 4.24 24.10 9.55
CA ARG A 504 4.58 23.36 10.77
C ARG A 504 3.80 23.95 11.93
N ILE A 505 3.26 23.07 12.77
CA ILE A 505 2.50 23.45 13.95
C ILE A 505 2.81 22.54 15.13
N ARG A 506 2.94 23.15 16.32
CA ARG A 506 2.99 22.43 17.60
C ARG A 506 1.64 22.43 18.30
N VAL A 507 1.23 21.28 18.83
CA VAL A 507 0.00 21.11 19.61
C VAL A 507 0.36 20.49 20.96
N ARG A 508 -0.09 21.11 22.05
CA ARG A 508 0.18 20.63 23.41
C ARG A 508 -0.39 19.22 23.61
N ARG A 509 0.38 18.35 24.23
CA ARG A 509 0.02 16.99 24.62
C ARG A 509 -0.89 17.00 25.85
N GLY A 510 -1.57 15.88 26.08
CA GLY A 510 -2.43 15.66 27.24
C GLY A 510 -3.92 15.77 26.94
N GLY A 511 -4.72 15.62 27.98
CA GLY A 511 -6.17 15.83 27.94
C GLY A 511 -6.54 17.32 27.94
N ARG A 512 -7.83 17.61 27.83
CA ARG A 512 -8.35 18.98 27.94
C ARG A 512 -9.11 19.09 29.25
N LYS A 513 -8.58 19.86 30.20
CA LYS A 513 -9.29 20.21 31.44
C LYS A 513 -10.61 20.93 31.09
N ARG A 514 -11.69 20.61 31.80
CA ARG A 514 -12.94 21.37 31.68
C ARG A 514 -12.69 22.83 32.08
N PRO A 515 -13.18 23.82 31.31
CA PRO A 515 -13.13 25.21 31.72
C PRO A 515 -14.23 25.46 32.78
N ALA A 516 -13.94 25.07 34.03
CA ALA A 516 -14.79 25.34 35.19
C ALA A 516 -14.01 26.24 36.16
N PRO A 517 -14.52 27.43 36.51
CA PRO A 517 -13.91 28.30 37.51
C PRO A 517 -13.68 27.53 38.82
N LYS A 518 -12.46 27.60 39.36
CA LYS A 518 -12.02 26.85 40.57
C LYS A 518 -12.23 25.33 40.52
N GLY A 519 -12.54 24.76 39.35
CA GLY A 519 -12.95 23.35 39.24
C GLY A 519 -14.34 23.05 39.78
N ALA A 520 -15.12 24.06 40.15
CA ALA A 520 -16.48 23.90 40.67
C ALA A 520 -17.46 23.62 39.53
N THR A 521 -18.09 22.45 39.57
CA THR A 521 -19.15 22.04 38.62
C THR A 521 -20.44 21.77 39.37
N TYR A 522 -21.53 22.34 38.89
CA TYR A 522 -22.87 22.16 39.46
C TYR A 522 -23.63 21.00 38.79
N GLY A 523 -24.64 20.49 39.48
CA GLY A 523 -25.52 19.42 39.00
C GLY A 523 -25.04 18.01 39.38
N LYS A 524 -25.52 17.01 38.62
CA LYS A 524 -25.36 15.59 38.95
C LYS A 524 -23.88 15.18 39.06
N PRO A 525 -23.50 14.28 40.01
CA PRO A 525 -22.13 13.82 40.21
C PRO A 525 -21.42 13.30 38.95
N THR A 526 -22.14 12.66 38.04
CA THR A 526 -21.60 12.16 36.76
C THR A 526 -20.98 13.25 35.89
N ASN A 527 -21.46 14.49 36.03
CA ASN A 527 -20.96 15.63 35.28
C ASN A 527 -19.83 16.38 35.99
N GLN A 528 -19.40 15.96 37.19
CA GLN A 528 -18.43 16.74 37.99
C GLN A 528 -16.95 16.49 37.62
N GLY A 529 -16.67 15.65 36.62
CA GLY A 529 -15.31 15.37 36.17
C GLY A 529 -14.60 16.58 35.52
N ILE A 530 -13.39 16.90 36.00
CA ILE A 530 -12.57 18.03 35.52
C ILE A 530 -11.32 17.59 34.74
N ASN A 531 -10.48 16.73 35.34
CA ASN A 531 -9.11 16.48 34.86
C ASN A 531 -9.00 15.32 33.86
N GLN A 532 -9.75 14.23 34.06
CA GLN A 532 -9.59 13.00 33.28
C GLN A 532 -10.33 13.03 31.92
N LEU A 533 -10.86 14.19 31.52
CA LEU A 533 -11.56 14.37 30.25
C LEU A 533 -10.60 14.26 29.05
N LYS A 534 -11.02 13.48 28.04
CA LYS A 534 -10.29 13.32 26.79
C LYS A 534 -11.00 14.09 25.68
N TYR A 535 -10.22 14.78 24.84
CA TYR A 535 -10.79 15.53 23.73
C TYR A 535 -11.23 14.57 22.61
N GLN A 536 -12.43 14.79 22.05
CA GLN A 536 -13.02 13.90 21.04
C GLN A 536 -12.24 13.89 19.71
N ARG A 537 -11.60 15.01 19.35
CA ARG A 537 -10.79 15.12 18.13
C ARG A 537 -9.33 14.76 18.42
N ALA A 538 -8.67 14.10 17.47
CA ALA A 538 -7.24 13.83 17.58
C ALA A 538 -6.42 15.14 17.56
N LEU A 539 -5.27 15.16 18.24
CA LEU A 539 -4.35 16.32 18.24
C LEU A 539 -3.95 16.77 16.83
N ARG A 540 -3.85 15.83 15.89
CA ARG A 540 -3.59 16.11 14.48
C ARG A 540 -4.73 16.87 13.78
N ALA A 541 -5.99 16.64 14.17
CA ALA A 541 -7.13 17.42 13.65
C ALA A 541 -7.13 18.84 14.24
N THR A 542 -6.78 18.98 15.52
CA THR A 542 -6.58 20.31 16.15
C THR A 542 -5.46 21.09 15.47
N ALA A 543 -4.39 20.42 15.03
CA ALA A 543 -3.32 21.02 14.24
C ALA A 543 -3.84 21.57 12.90
N GLU A 544 -4.57 20.75 12.14
CA GLU A 544 -5.19 21.15 10.87
C GLU A 544 -6.12 22.36 11.06
N GLU A 545 -6.96 22.34 12.10
CA GLU A 545 -7.92 23.42 12.40
C GLU A 545 -7.23 24.73 12.78
N ARG A 546 -6.16 24.69 13.59
CA ARG A 546 -5.40 25.89 13.95
C ARG A 546 -4.69 26.51 12.74
N VAL A 547 -4.11 25.69 11.87
CA VAL A 547 -3.49 26.17 10.62
C VAL A 547 -4.56 26.74 9.67
N GLY A 548 -5.69 26.04 9.51
CA GLY A 548 -6.80 26.51 8.65
C GLY A 548 -7.38 27.84 9.10
N ARG A 549 -7.46 28.09 10.42
CA ARG A 549 -7.86 29.40 10.97
C ARG A 549 -6.82 30.49 10.74
N ARG A 550 -5.52 30.18 10.91
CA ARG A 550 -4.43 31.14 10.68
C ARG A 550 -4.29 31.50 9.20
N CYS A 551 -4.51 30.54 8.31
CA CYS A 551 -4.37 30.67 6.86
C CYS A 551 -5.73 30.47 6.16
N ALA A 552 -6.70 31.34 6.46
CA ALA A 552 -8.10 31.16 6.04
C ALA A 552 -8.31 31.08 4.51
N ASN A 553 -7.45 31.76 3.73
CA ASN A 553 -7.51 31.76 2.27
C ASN A 553 -7.01 30.45 1.65
N LEU A 554 -6.17 29.70 2.38
CA LEU A 554 -5.66 28.42 1.92
C LEU A 554 -6.65 27.28 2.22
N ARG A 555 -6.50 26.18 1.48
CA ARG A 555 -7.29 24.95 1.68
C ARG A 555 -6.41 23.87 2.28
N VAL A 556 -6.79 23.37 3.46
CA VAL A 556 -6.09 22.23 4.08
C VAL A 556 -6.38 20.96 3.28
N LEU A 557 -5.33 20.35 2.74
CA LEU A 557 -5.39 19.09 2.01
C LEU A 557 -5.35 17.92 2.99
N ASN A 558 -4.24 17.81 3.73
CA ASN A 558 -3.95 16.73 4.67
C ASN A 558 -2.84 17.13 5.67
N SER A 559 -2.53 16.26 6.63
CA SER A 559 -1.43 16.49 7.57
C SER A 559 -0.73 15.20 8.00
N TYR A 560 0.49 15.33 8.51
CA TYR A 560 1.26 14.22 9.05
C TYR A 560 2.10 14.62 10.26
N TRP A 561 2.43 13.62 11.07
CA TRP A 561 3.30 13.76 12.23
C TRP A 561 4.76 13.87 11.79
N ILE A 562 5.50 14.78 12.43
CA ILE A 562 6.93 14.96 12.20
C ILE A 562 7.77 14.63 13.44
N ASN A 563 7.32 15.03 14.63
CA ASN A 563 8.10 14.91 15.85
C ASN A 563 7.22 15.02 17.12
N GLN A 564 7.76 14.66 18.28
CA GLN A 564 7.11 14.87 19.58
C GLN A 564 8.15 15.04 20.69
N ASP A 565 7.85 15.90 21.67
CA ASP A 565 8.53 15.98 22.96
C ASP A 565 7.53 15.63 24.08
N SER A 566 7.91 15.80 25.35
CA SER A 566 7.04 15.54 26.51
C SER A 566 5.77 16.43 26.52
N THR A 567 5.85 17.67 26.04
CA THR A 567 4.81 18.70 26.20
C THR A 567 3.99 18.95 24.93
N TYR A 568 4.53 18.66 23.74
CA TYR A 568 4.02 19.02 22.42
C TYR A 568 4.18 17.86 21.42
N LYS A 569 3.26 17.84 20.46
CA LYS A 569 3.38 17.07 19.22
C LYS A 569 3.44 18.03 18.04
N TYR A 570 4.34 17.75 17.11
CA TYR A 570 4.60 18.55 15.94
C TYR A 570 4.00 17.87 14.71
N PHE A 571 3.33 18.67 13.88
CA PHE A 571 2.70 18.23 12.64
C PHE A 571 3.07 19.17 11.49
N GLU A 572 3.16 18.60 10.29
CA GLU A 572 3.17 19.35 9.04
C GLU A 572 1.79 19.24 8.40
N VAL A 573 1.21 20.39 8.06
CA VAL A 573 -0.08 20.53 7.39
C VAL A 573 0.18 20.98 5.96
N ILE A 574 -0.32 20.21 5.01
CA ILE A 574 -0.25 20.52 3.58
C ILE A 574 -1.46 21.38 3.24
N CYS A 575 -1.18 22.59 2.78
CA CYS A 575 -2.17 23.56 2.33
C CYS A 575 -2.02 23.78 0.82
N VAL A 576 -3.13 24.14 0.18
CA VAL A 576 -3.19 24.46 -1.24
C VAL A 576 -3.83 25.83 -1.41
N ASP A 577 -3.26 26.66 -2.27
CA ASP A 577 -3.85 27.92 -2.69
C ASP A 577 -4.84 27.68 -3.85
N PRO A 578 -6.16 27.87 -3.63
CA PRO A 578 -7.17 27.68 -4.68
C PRO A 578 -7.19 28.79 -5.74
N GLN A 579 -6.54 29.93 -5.50
CA GLN A 579 -6.47 31.05 -6.45
C GLN A 579 -5.32 30.89 -7.45
N HIS A 580 -4.31 30.07 -7.12
CA HIS A 580 -3.13 29.90 -7.96
C HIS A 580 -3.42 29.16 -9.28
N LYS A 581 -3.00 29.72 -10.42
CA LYS A 581 -3.24 29.17 -11.78
C LYS A 581 -2.77 27.71 -11.92
N ALA A 582 -1.63 27.34 -11.33
CA ALA A 582 -1.09 25.97 -11.39
C ALA A 582 -1.92 24.93 -10.61
N ILE A 583 -2.78 25.36 -9.69
CA ILE A 583 -3.73 24.48 -8.99
C ILE A 583 -5.02 24.40 -9.78
N ARG A 584 -5.54 25.54 -10.24
CA ARG A 584 -6.79 25.62 -11.01
C ARG A 584 -6.73 24.83 -12.32
N ARG A 585 -5.58 24.85 -13.00
CA ARG A 585 -5.37 24.12 -14.26
C ARG A 585 -5.08 22.62 -14.10
N ASP A 586 -4.66 22.14 -12.93
CA ASP A 586 -4.37 20.71 -12.73
C ASP A 586 -5.64 19.93 -12.39
N ALA A 587 -6.11 19.14 -13.35
CA ALA A 587 -7.31 18.29 -13.23
C ALA A 587 -7.29 17.32 -12.05
N ARG A 588 -6.12 16.99 -11.48
CA ARG A 588 -6.02 16.07 -10.34
C ARG A 588 -6.33 16.73 -8.99
N ILE A 589 -6.18 18.06 -8.88
CA ILE A 589 -6.34 18.80 -7.61
C ILE A 589 -7.38 19.93 -7.70
N ASN A 590 -7.75 20.38 -8.90
CA ASN A 590 -8.67 21.50 -9.11
C ASN A 590 -10.00 21.36 -8.34
N TRP A 591 -10.45 20.14 -8.04
CA TRP A 591 -11.60 19.88 -7.17
C TRP A 591 -11.55 20.67 -5.86
N ILE A 592 -10.37 20.88 -5.26
CA ILE A 592 -10.21 21.60 -3.98
C ILE A 592 -10.55 23.09 -4.09
N CYS A 593 -10.57 23.64 -5.31
CA CYS A 593 -10.90 25.04 -5.57
C CYS A 593 -12.41 25.31 -5.46
N ASN A 594 -13.25 24.27 -5.56
CA ASN A 594 -14.70 24.44 -5.49
C ASN A 594 -15.13 24.96 -4.10
N PRO A 595 -16.16 25.83 -4.04
CA PRO A 595 -16.59 26.45 -2.79
C PRO A 595 -17.06 25.44 -1.72
N VAL A 596 -17.54 24.27 -2.13
CA VAL A 596 -17.93 23.17 -1.24
C VAL A 596 -16.76 22.66 -0.38
N HIS A 597 -15.51 22.90 -0.80
CA HIS A 597 -14.29 22.49 -0.10
C HIS A 597 -13.68 23.58 0.78
N LYS A 598 -14.40 24.68 1.05
CA LYS A 598 -14.00 25.68 2.08
C LYS A 598 -13.91 25.03 3.47
N HIS A 599 -12.87 25.35 4.24
CA HIS A 599 -12.70 24.91 5.64
C HIS A 599 -13.06 23.44 5.91
N ARG A 600 -12.44 22.52 5.17
CA ARG A 600 -12.65 21.07 5.33
C ARG A 600 -12.20 20.57 6.69
N GLU A 601 -11.15 21.16 7.24
CA GLU A 601 -10.59 20.90 8.57
C GLU A 601 -11.61 21.21 9.67
N ALA A 602 -12.33 22.34 9.59
CA ALA A 602 -13.34 22.72 10.56
C ALA A 602 -14.55 21.76 10.59
N ARG A 603 -14.90 21.23 9.42
CA ARG A 603 -15.99 20.24 9.22
C ARG A 603 -15.55 18.79 9.45
N GLY A 604 -14.28 18.55 9.74
CA GLY A 604 -13.72 17.21 9.93
C GLY A 604 -13.80 16.33 8.67
N LEU A 605 -13.56 16.91 7.49
CA LEU A 605 -13.56 16.21 6.20
C LEU A 605 -12.16 15.80 5.72
N THR A 606 -11.12 16.18 6.47
CA THR A 606 -9.75 15.68 6.29
C THR A 606 -9.67 14.19 6.66
N ALA A 607 -8.59 13.50 6.26
CA ALA A 607 -8.39 12.09 6.62
C ALA A 607 -8.40 11.89 8.15
N THR A 608 -7.80 12.84 8.89
CA THR A 608 -7.81 12.85 10.35
C THR A 608 -9.20 13.10 10.92
N GLY A 609 -9.91 14.10 10.39
CA GLY A 609 -11.27 14.43 10.83
C GLY A 609 -12.24 13.27 10.64
N LYS A 610 -12.20 12.61 9.47
CA LYS A 610 -13.00 11.41 9.19
C LYS A 610 -12.72 10.27 10.16
N LYS A 611 -11.43 10.03 10.48
CA LYS A 611 -11.02 9.02 11.48
C LYS A 611 -11.57 9.35 12.86
N SER A 612 -11.45 10.60 13.33
CA SER A 612 -12.00 11.02 14.63
C SER A 612 -13.53 10.94 14.70
N ARG A 613 -14.23 11.09 13.57
CA ARG A 613 -15.68 10.93 13.48
C ARG A 613 -16.14 9.47 13.47
N GLY A 614 -15.21 8.51 13.40
CA GLY A 614 -15.53 7.09 13.25
C GLY A 614 -16.15 6.75 11.90
N ILE A 615 -15.90 7.53 10.84
CA ILE A 615 -16.48 7.22 9.52
C ILE A 615 -15.67 6.09 8.89
N ASN A 616 -16.23 4.89 8.92
CA ASN A 616 -15.65 3.70 8.30
C ASN A 616 -16.77 2.72 7.88
N LYS A 617 -16.41 1.54 7.38
CA LYS A 617 -17.32 0.51 6.88
C LYS A 617 -17.41 -0.69 7.86
N GLY A 618 -18.55 -1.37 7.89
CA GLY A 618 -18.80 -2.56 8.71
C GLY A 618 -19.71 -2.30 9.92
N HIS A 619 -20.13 -3.39 10.58
CA HIS A 619 -21.12 -3.37 11.68
C HIS A 619 -20.75 -2.41 12.82
N ARG A 620 -19.46 -2.25 13.14
CA ARG A 620 -18.97 -1.32 14.17
C ARG A 620 -19.22 0.16 13.88
N TYR A 621 -19.64 0.51 12.65
CA TYR A 621 -19.79 1.89 12.19
C TYR A 621 -21.22 2.24 11.76
N ASN A 622 -22.21 1.37 12.04
CA ASN A 622 -23.61 1.60 11.67
C ASN A 622 -24.12 2.96 12.18
N ASN A 623 -23.77 3.32 13.42
CA ASN A 623 -24.19 4.58 14.05
C ASN A 623 -23.36 5.81 13.65
N THR A 624 -22.38 5.68 12.75
CA THR A 624 -21.45 6.78 12.40
C THR A 624 -21.22 6.97 10.90
N LYS A 625 -21.70 6.07 10.03
CA LYS A 625 -21.49 6.05 8.58
C LYS A 625 -21.84 7.38 7.87
N ALA A 626 -23.01 7.94 8.16
CA ALA A 626 -23.47 9.24 7.63
C ALA A 626 -23.18 10.42 8.57
N GLY A 627 -22.52 10.16 9.70
CA GLY A 627 -22.33 11.09 10.82
C GLY A 627 -23.25 10.76 11.99
N ARG A 628 -22.67 10.69 13.20
CA ARG A 628 -23.36 10.26 14.43
C ARG A 628 -24.69 10.97 14.69
N ARG A 629 -24.73 12.30 14.56
CA ARG A 629 -25.95 13.09 14.79
C ARG A 629 -27.02 12.83 13.72
N HIS A 630 -26.61 12.65 12.46
CA HIS A 630 -27.53 12.38 11.36
C HIS A 630 -28.19 11.01 11.55
N THR A 631 -27.39 9.97 11.80
CA THR A 631 -27.92 8.62 12.07
C THR A 631 -28.79 8.59 13.32
N TRP A 632 -28.38 9.26 14.40
CA TRP A 632 -29.22 9.38 15.60
C TRP A 632 -30.55 10.06 15.29
N LYS A 633 -30.55 11.16 14.51
CA LYS A 633 -31.79 11.85 14.14
C LYS A 633 -32.72 10.92 13.36
N LEU A 634 -32.20 10.19 12.37
CA LEU A 634 -33.00 9.23 11.59
C LEU A 634 -33.69 8.18 12.48
N HIS A 635 -32.97 7.58 13.43
CA HIS A 635 -33.54 6.55 14.30
C HIS A 635 -34.53 7.08 15.35
N ASN A 636 -34.43 8.36 15.72
CA ASN A 636 -35.30 8.98 16.72
C ASN A 636 -36.39 9.86 16.07
N THR A 637 -36.46 9.91 14.73
CA THR A 637 -37.53 10.62 14.04
C THR A 637 -38.76 9.74 14.01
N GLN A 638 -39.85 10.19 14.63
CA GLN A 638 -41.14 9.53 14.54
C GLN A 638 -41.76 9.83 13.17
N SER A 639 -41.87 8.79 12.34
CA SER A 639 -42.42 8.91 10.99
C SER A 639 -43.94 8.73 11.02
N TYR A 640 -44.67 9.79 10.69
CA TYR A 640 -46.12 9.73 10.52
C TYR A 640 -46.45 9.67 9.02
N TRP A 641 -46.74 8.46 8.55
CA TRP A 641 -47.18 8.24 7.18
C TRP A 641 -48.64 8.67 7.00
N ARG A 642 -48.99 9.08 5.78
CA ARG A 642 -50.35 9.51 5.42
C ARG A 642 -51.38 8.39 5.61
N TYR A 643 -50.94 7.16 5.35
CA TYR A 643 -51.70 5.93 5.58
C TYR A 643 -50.82 5.03 6.46
N ARG A 644 -51.39 4.48 7.53
CA ARG A 644 -50.66 3.66 8.52
C ARG A 644 -50.92 2.18 8.31
#